data_AF-A0A2G6UKU5-F1
#
_entry.id   AF-A0A2G6UKU5-F1
#
_cell.length_a   1.000
_cell.length_b   1.000
_cell.length_c   1.000
_cell.angle_alpha   90.00
_cell.angle_beta   90.00
_cell.angle_gamma   90.00
#
_symmetry.space_group_name_H-M   'P 1'
#
loop_
_entity.id
_entity.type
_entity.pdbx_description
1 polymer ?
#
loop_
_entity_poly.entity_id
_entity_poly.type
_entity_poly.pdbx_seq_one_letter_code
_entity_poly.pdbx_strand_id
1 'polypeptide(L)'
;MEKKFISDLKAQFIDTYQKVMIENGANPAPRAVFRKQHGVVHGELSLTNNLPIEKLVGDLGFFGIKDNFKCVMRFSSDTDPKKTDVKSTIGLGLKIFDLPNNAEGFDGPNTDFIFQNIDVFFAQNAQQMVDFTQISGSGDINQLNEYYRENKELKRILDQMEKYEDSCLTAAYYPIIPFRLGEKHMIKLRLKPVVKENFPVIMKQLDYLAKDLQQKLSNDSYQFILEGQIKELDEKIADNLQLKWDESFIEIGRLNLPKQDSNLIGVKELGDHINFNCWRINSLNQPLGSIAEARRDVYKYGAETRYSANGLEFREPQGQVCPFHAQNKDEKIVDHEIVSAAIYPSIGIMRVGNSDEYYIGPQVPEPILSNDLSFYRDREGKIKRQAAEFRIYGLNIKGEVVKELTHPDIKDKVEISWSCHLANQKAAWYQFNLALDIPEANEDEYKYSFKRNSDVLDRMSLVIDGGIKIINSKSISKSAKFGGKFLKNTEVYLGEIFFDKTSPNSKRLHVLGGKGIAKSIKNEIALDFANNDGWYDDTSDGPVTAIVKFNNKEINVKPAWVICAPPDYAPMQQSVRTVWDLMRDLSVRELNLPAPISPSFSYDIFPIFKRMTELQWVNKGFLTTFGFNGVYNFNENRWIEKLRDGTMNNLEFRRQMFNQFRQFDLPGSQSPALWPWLYGDATEIVGSGSPRQHSTLTNLQIKMLQQWVDGNFIDDWDTYKTNYINPKPLDEYPVEEQADLLTKAALDFCLADAFHPGCEMTWPIRISSMYDSPFRFKFDRDNLIKDNLDYGPFIDQTLLNKIINPFESQVAGGITRWMAIPWQTDTASCKDGYDNSYDPYIPTFWPARVPNEIITYKQFKALQEKQGNPEEQLEIFNQRFEWLEDLPGKPTIYSPYQEIINKMITHFDSVGTVLPMKLDETITNNDNTKVPDTLQVALTSSYTKIINIILKETRQKLIDKVAKDKVIEIISNNVLNSSRLQIDEGIKKEAEHILNNSEALENLLSKVQEMNENLQIEYVKPNEKIVTIHERFRRRFNS
;
A
#
# COMPACT_ATOMS: atom_id res chain seq x y z
N MET A 1 -1.39 7.68 58.18
CA MET A 1 -1.24 6.30 57.67
C MET A 1 -1.63 6.24 56.20
N GLU A 2 -2.78 6.82 55.82
CA GLU A 2 -3.27 6.95 54.43
C GLU A 2 -2.26 7.48 53.39
N LYS A 3 -1.58 8.61 53.67
CA LYS A 3 -0.57 9.17 52.73
C LYS A 3 0.58 8.22 52.38
N LYS A 4 0.89 7.25 53.25
CA LYS A 4 1.94 6.26 53.01
C LYS A 4 1.50 5.29 51.91
N PHE A 5 0.27 4.76 51.98
CA PHE A 5 -0.23 3.79 51.00
C PHE A 5 -0.38 4.39 49.61
N ILE A 6 -0.79 5.66 49.51
CA ILE A 6 -0.85 6.37 48.22
C ILE A 6 0.55 6.46 47.60
N SER A 7 1.57 6.81 48.40
CA SER A 7 2.96 6.85 47.94
C SER A 7 3.46 5.46 47.52
N ASP A 8 3.13 4.42 48.28
CA ASP A 8 3.57 3.04 47.99
C ASP A 8 2.92 2.52 46.70
N LEU A 9 1.61 2.71 46.50
CA LEU A 9 0.91 2.33 45.27
C LEU A 9 1.41 3.11 44.04
N LYS A 10 1.71 4.41 44.23
CA LYS A 10 2.31 5.25 43.19
C LYS A 10 3.65 4.68 42.74
N ALA A 11 4.52 4.33 43.69
CA ALA A 11 5.81 3.72 43.40
C ALA A 11 5.65 2.34 42.71
N GLN A 12 4.79 1.47 43.24
CA GLN A 12 4.58 0.11 42.73
C GLN A 12 4.06 0.09 41.28
N PHE A 13 3.00 0.84 40.98
CA PHE A 13 2.35 0.78 39.66
C PHE A 13 3.04 1.65 38.61
N ILE A 14 3.56 2.82 39.01
CA ILE A 14 4.06 3.81 38.05
C ILE A 14 5.57 3.76 37.96
N ASP A 15 6.27 3.95 39.07
CA ASP A 15 7.74 4.06 39.05
C ASP A 15 8.41 2.71 38.75
N THR A 16 7.94 1.61 39.35
CA THR A 16 8.55 0.29 39.19
C THR A 16 8.06 -0.46 37.95
N TYR A 17 6.84 -0.18 37.47
CA TYR A 17 6.25 -0.94 36.36
C TYR A 17 6.09 -0.11 35.09
N GLN A 18 5.31 0.98 35.13
CA GLN A 18 5.02 1.79 33.93
C GLN A 18 6.29 2.44 33.36
N LYS A 19 7.10 3.11 34.20
CA LYS A 19 8.32 3.79 33.76
C LYS A 19 9.37 2.82 33.23
N VAL A 20 9.55 1.66 33.88
CA VAL A 20 10.48 0.63 33.40
C VAL A 20 10.09 0.14 32.01
N MET A 21 8.80 -0.03 31.71
CA MET A 21 8.37 -0.37 30.34
C MET A 21 8.68 0.76 29.33
N ILE A 22 8.50 2.02 29.73
CA ILE A 22 8.79 3.19 28.90
C ILE A 22 10.30 3.30 28.63
N GLU A 23 11.13 3.16 29.66
CA GLU A 23 12.61 3.19 29.58
C GLU A 23 13.16 2.06 28.72
N ASN A 24 12.48 0.91 28.69
CA ASN A 24 12.79 -0.22 27.82
C ASN A 24 12.24 -0.07 26.38
N GLY A 25 11.80 1.13 26.00
CA GLY A 25 11.48 1.47 24.61
C GLY A 25 10.02 1.21 24.18
N ALA A 26 9.07 1.08 25.13
CA ALA A 26 7.66 0.96 24.76
C ALA A 26 7.13 2.25 24.09
N ASN A 27 6.73 2.15 22.82
CA ASN A 27 6.19 3.26 22.03
C ASN A 27 4.90 2.81 21.29
N PRO A 28 3.73 3.43 21.56
CA PRO A 28 3.51 4.50 22.52
C PRO A 28 3.66 4.02 23.98
N ALA A 29 3.97 4.95 24.88
CA ALA A 29 4.08 4.70 26.31
C ALA A 29 2.79 4.07 26.86
N PRO A 30 2.86 2.90 27.54
CA PRO A 30 1.68 2.15 27.94
C PRO A 30 0.98 2.77 29.15
N ARG A 31 -0.27 2.35 29.40
CA ARG A 31 -0.95 2.53 30.70
C ARG A 31 -0.33 1.64 31.77
N ALA A 32 -0.48 2.01 33.04
CA ALA A 32 -0.04 1.17 34.16
C ALA A 32 -0.92 -0.09 34.35
N VAL A 33 -2.23 0.02 34.14
CA VAL A 33 -3.22 -1.05 34.27
C VAL A 33 -4.27 -0.96 33.15
N PHE A 34 -5.04 -2.04 32.92
CA PHE A 34 -6.03 -2.13 31.83
C PHE A 34 -5.43 -1.76 30.46
N ARG A 35 -4.29 -2.39 30.17
CA ARG A 35 -3.38 -2.05 29.06
C ARG A 35 -3.93 -2.47 27.71
N LYS A 36 -4.65 -3.59 27.65
CA LYS A 36 -5.20 -4.09 26.39
C LYS A 36 -6.52 -3.39 26.06
N GLN A 37 -6.52 -2.60 25.00
CA GLN A 37 -7.71 -1.87 24.54
C GLN A 37 -8.54 -2.74 23.60
N HIS A 38 -9.87 -2.74 23.80
CA HIS A 38 -10.82 -3.41 22.89
C HIS A 38 -11.47 -2.44 21.91
N GLY A 39 -11.70 -1.19 22.33
CA GLY A 39 -12.22 -0.16 21.45
C GLY A 39 -12.63 1.10 22.22
N VAL A 40 -12.77 2.19 21.48
CA VAL A 40 -13.34 3.45 21.98
C VAL A 40 -14.64 3.71 21.23
N VAL A 41 -15.67 4.08 21.98
CA VAL A 41 -17.02 4.28 21.44
C VAL A 41 -17.59 5.59 21.97
N HIS A 42 -18.45 6.24 21.21
CA HIS A 42 -19.22 7.41 21.64
C HIS A 42 -20.66 7.01 21.98
N GLY A 43 -21.31 7.81 22.81
CA GLY A 43 -22.68 7.57 23.23
C GLY A 43 -23.33 8.80 23.86
N GLU A 44 -24.57 8.62 24.29
CA GLU A 44 -25.36 9.63 24.99
C GLU A 44 -25.89 9.06 26.29
N LEU A 45 -25.59 9.72 27.40
CA LEU A 45 -26.10 9.38 28.72
C LEU A 45 -27.31 10.27 29.04
N SER A 46 -28.47 9.67 29.13
CA SER A 46 -29.72 10.31 29.57
C SER A 46 -29.93 10.08 31.06
N LEU A 47 -29.90 11.13 31.87
CA LEU A 47 -30.19 11.06 33.30
C LEU A 47 -31.68 11.32 33.55
N THR A 48 -32.35 10.37 34.20
CA THR A 48 -33.80 10.40 34.44
C THR A 48 -34.14 10.88 35.86
N ASN A 49 -33.18 10.78 36.79
CA ASN A 49 -33.31 11.16 38.20
C ASN A 49 -34.52 10.52 38.92
N ASN A 50 -34.68 9.18 38.80
CA ASN A 50 -35.71 8.43 39.53
C ASN A 50 -35.29 8.12 40.98
N LEU A 51 -34.29 8.82 41.52
CA LEU A 51 -33.89 8.66 42.91
C LEU A 51 -35.03 9.13 43.82
N PRO A 52 -35.14 8.62 45.06
CA PRO A 52 -36.15 9.08 46.01
C PRO A 52 -35.77 10.46 46.57
N ILE A 53 -35.76 11.49 45.72
CA ILE A 53 -35.23 12.84 45.99
C ILE A 53 -35.88 13.44 47.24
N GLU A 54 -37.17 13.19 47.48
CA GLU A 54 -37.89 13.66 48.68
C GLU A 54 -37.30 13.14 50.01
N LYS A 55 -36.56 12.03 49.96
CA LYS A 55 -35.88 11.41 51.13
C LYS A 55 -34.40 11.76 51.21
N LEU A 56 -33.83 12.33 50.15
CA LEU A 56 -32.42 12.72 50.09
C LEU A 56 -32.28 14.19 50.48
N VAL A 57 -31.43 14.47 51.46
CA VAL A 57 -31.23 15.84 52.00
C VAL A 57 -30.02 16.49 51.32
N GLY A 58 -30.22 17.69 50.79
CA GLY A 58 -29.17 18.53 50.18
C GLY A 58 -29.13 18.46 48.65
N ASP A 59 -28.18 19.19 48.06
CA ASP A 59 -27.89 19.13 46.63
C ASP A 59 -27.26 17.76 46.28
N LEU A 60 -27.82 17.10 45.27
CA LEU A 60 -27.41 15.76 44.84
C LEU A 60 -26.31 15.79 43.76
N GLY A 61 -25.86 16.97 43.34
CA GLY A 61 -24.83 17.15 42.32
C GLY A 61 -25.19 16.41 41.02
N PHE A 62 -24.25 15.66 40.45
CA PHE A 62 -24.41 14.81 39.27
C PHE A 62 -25.69 13.96 39.32
N PHE A 63 -26.00 13.38 40.47
CA PHE A 63 -27.16 12.49 40.61
C PHE A 63 -28.51 13.23 40.66
N GLY A 64 -28.51 14.54 40.86
CA GLY A 64 -29.70 15.39 40.83
C GLY A 64 -30.06 15.92 39.44
N ILE A 65 -29.20 15.71 38.44
CA ILE A 65 -29.34 16.29 37.11
C ILE A 65 -30.36 15.50 36.28
N LYS A 66 -31.16 16.22 35.50
CA LYS A 66 -32.05 15.67 34.48
C LYS A 66 -31.73 16.29 33.14
N ASP A 67 -30.81 15.65 32.42
CA ASP A 67 -30.35 16.12 31.11
C ASP A 67 -29.72 14.97 30.32
N ASN A 68 -29.37 15.23 29.06
CA ASN A 68 -28.63 14.33 28.20
C ASN A 68 -27.21 14.84 27.96
N PHE A 69 -26.24 13.94 28.08
CA PHE A 69 -24.84 14.27 27.92
C PHE A 69 -24.16 13.40 26.89
N LYS A 70 -23.34 14.03 26.04
CA LYS A 70 -22.42 13.28 25.17
C LYS A 70 -21.35 12.62 26.02
N CYS A 71 -20.98 11.40 25.66
CA CYS A 71 -19.94 10.68 26.36
C CYS A 71 -19.09 9.84 25.42
N VAL A 72 -17.89 9.51 25.90
CA VAL A 72 -16.97 8.57 25.27
C VAL A 72 -16.62 7.47 26.26
N MET A 73 -16.50 6.25 25.75
CA MET A 73 -16.17 5.07 26.54
C MET A 73 -14.97 4.37 25.95
N ARG A 74 -14.08 3.88 26.82
CA ARG A 74 -12.98 3.00 26.47
C ARG A 74 -13.20 1.64 27.09
N PHE A 75 -13.35 0.61 26.25
CA PHE A 75 -13.36 -0.79 26.67
C PHE A 75 -11.95 -1.36 26.67
N SER A 76 -11.59 -2.12 27.71
CA SER A 76 -10.25 -2.68 27.88
C SER A 76 -10.20 -3.84 28.86
N SER A 77 -9.12 -4.63 28.89
CA SER A 77 -8.89 -5.69 29.87
C SER A 77 -7.56 -5.53 30.62
N ASP A 78 -7.47 -6.16 31.78
CA ASP A 78 -6.29 -6.18 32.66
C ASP A 78 -5.17 -7.13 32.21
N THR A 79 -5.35 -7.82 31.09
CA THR A 79 -4.35 -8.74 30.53
C THR A 79 -3.22 -8.02 29.76
N ASP A 80 -2.17 -8.77 29.45
CA ASP A 80 -1.10 -8.29 28.58
C ASP A 80 -1.64 -8.11 27.14
N PRO A 81 -1.34 -6.99 26.44
CA PRO A 81 -1.77 -6.80 25.06
C PRO A 81 -1.39 -7.93 24.10
N LYS A 82 -0.36 -8.73 24.41
CA LYS A 82 0.09 -9.89 23.62
C LYS A 82 -0.55 -11.22 24.05
N LYS A 83 -1.48 -11.22 25.01
CA LYS A 83 -2.19 -12.42 25.50
C LYS A 83 -3.66 -12.38 25.08
N THR A 84 -4.28 -13.56 25.07
CA THR A 84 -5.73 -13.70 24.87
C THR A 84 -6.52 -13.07 26.02
N ASP A 85 -7.75 -12.63 25.73
CA ASP A 85 -8.70 -12.07 26.71
C ASP A 85 -9.47 -13.12 27.51
N VAL A 86 -9.22 -14.40 27.27
CA VAL A 86 -9.84 -15.51 27.99
C VAL A 86 -9.57 -15.40 29.50
N LYS A 87 -10.64 -15.39 30.29
CA LYS A 87 -10.60 -15.23 31.76
C LYS A 87 -9.97 -13.92 32.26
N SER A 88 -9.99 -12.86 31.44
CA SER A 88 -9.53 -11.53 31.84
C SER A 88 -10.62 -10.71 32.52
N THR A 89 -10.22 -9.77 33.38
CA THR A 89 -11.13 -8.75 33.91
C THR A 89 -11.29 -7.66 32.87
N ILE A 90 -12.52 -7.35 32.47
CA ILE A 90 -12.81 -6.28 31.51
C ILE A 90 -13.29 -5.03 32.24
N GLY A 91 -12.91 -3.88 31.71
CA GLY A 91 -13.18 -2.56 32.29
C GLY A 91 -13.68 -1.57 31.25
N LEU A 92 -14.40 -0.57 31.75
CA LEU A 92 -15.03 0.49 30.97
C LEU A 92 -14.67 1.83 31.62
N GLY A 93 -13.90 2.67 30.93
CA GLY A 93 -13.72 4.08 31.31
C GLY A 93 -14.76 4.91 30.59
N LEU A 94 -15.60 5.65 31.32
CA LEU A 94 -16.65 6.54 30.79
C LEU A 94 -16.26 7.98 31.09
N LYS A 95 -16.29 8.85 30.08
CA LYS A 95 -16.13 10.29 30.23
C LYS A 95 -17.35 10.99 29.64
N ILE A 96 -17.95 11.86 30.44
CA ILE A 96 -19.13 12.66 30.13
C ILE A 96 -18.65 14.09 29.89
N PHE A 97 -19.02 14.66 28.74
CA PHE A 97 -18.56 15.98 28.32
C PHE A 97 -19.50 17.10 28.78
N ASP A 98 -18.93 18.30 28.90
CA ASP A 98 -19.63 19.56 29.15
C ASP A 98 -20.53 19.56 30.40
N LEU A 99 -20.13 18.77 31.39
CA LEU A 99 -20.67 18.79 32.72
C LEU A 99 -19.61 19.31 33.72
N PRO A 100 -19.56 20.63 33.96
CA PRO A 100 -18.60 21.25 34.88
C PRO A 100 -18.55 20.53 36.22
N ASN A 101 -17.41 19.92 36.51
CA ASN A 101 -17.07 19.49 37.85
C ASN A 101 -16.30 20.62 38.54
N ASN A 102 -16.49 20.77 39.84
CA ASN A 102 -15.71 21.66 40.69
C ASN A 102 -14.73 20.86 41.56
N ALA A 103 -14.21 19.74 41.03
CA ALA A 103 -13.32 18.87 41.78
C ALA A 103 -11.96 19.54 41.96
N GLU A 104 -11.47 19.56 43.20
CA GLU A 104 -10.16 20.11 43.51
C GLU A 104 -9.05 19.32 42.79
N GLY A 105 -8.20 20.01 42.01
CA GLY A 105 -7.06 19.42 41.32
C GLY A 105 -7.35 18.82 39.93
N PHE A 106 -8.56 19.01 39.39
CA PHE A 106 -8.96 18.58 38.05
C PHE A 106 -9.56 19.74 37.24
N ASP A 107 -8.85 20.18 36.21
CA ASP A 107 -9.33 21.21 35.28
C ASP A 107 -10.27 20.61 34.21
N GLY A 108 -11.20 21.44 33.72
CA GLY A 108 -12.07 21.12 32.59
C GLY A 108 -13.48 20.63 32.96
N PRO A 109 -14.45 20.69 32.03
CA PRO A 109 -15.86 20.53 32.35
C PRO A 109 -16.35 19.09 32.23
N ASN A 110 -15.53 18.06 32.49
CA ASN A 110 -15.96 16.67 32.24
C ASN A 110 -16.27 15.93 33.54
N THR A 111 -16.98 14.81 33.45
CA THR A 111 -17.16 13.87 34.56
C THR A 111 -16.75 12.47 34.14
N ASP A 112 -15.96 11.77 34.97
CA ASP A 112 -15.41 10.46 34.66
C ASP A 112 -15.92 9.37 35.61
N PHE A 113 -16.15 8.18 35.06
CA PHE A 113 -16.38 6.96 35.81
C PHE A 113 -15.46 5.86 35.28
N ILE A 114 -15.01 4.98 36.17
CA ILE A 114 -14.11 3.87 35.81
C ILE A 114 -14.73 2.61 36.38
N PHE A 115 -15.20 1.73 35.50
CA PHE A 115 -15.91 0.52 35.86
C PHE A 115 -15.11 -0.75 35.56
N GLN A 116 -15.44 -1.83 36.24
CA GLN A 116 -14.96 -3.20 36.00
C GLN A 116 -16.14 -4.18 36.00
N ASN A 117 -15.99 -5.35 35.38
CA ASN A 117 -17.05 -6.35 35.27
C ASN A 117 -17.29 -7.19 36.54
N ILE A 118 -17.10 -6.62 37.74
CA ILE A 118 -17.31 -7.30 39.04
C ILE A 118 -17.89 -6.34 40.09
N ASP A 119 -18.75 -6.84 40.99
CA ASP A 119 -19.54 -5.99 41.91
C ASP A 119 -18.80 -5.54 43.19
N VAL A 120 -17.69 -6.20 43.53
CA VAL A 120 -16.84 -5.92 44.70
C VAL A 120 -15.36 -5.90 44.30
N PHE A 121 -14.52 -5.19 45.06
CA PHE A 121 -13.08 -5.20 44.82
C PHE A 121 -12.40 -6.38 45.52
N PHE A 122 -11.35 -6.93 44.92
CA PHE A 122 -10.58 -8.00 45.56
C PHE A 122 -9.82 -7.52 46.80
N ALA A 123 -9.38 -6.25 46.84
CA ALA A 123 -8.79 -5.66 48.03
C ALA A 123 -9.85 -4.92 48.84
N GLN A 124 -9.84 -5.12 50.16
CA GLN A 124 -10.74 -4.45 51.08
C GLN A 124 -10.55 -2.93 51.02
N ASN A 125 -9.31 -2.45 51.15
CA ASN A 125 -8.93 -1.04 51.19
C ASN A 125 -7.48 -0.84 50.68
N ALA A 126 -6.95 0.39 50.73
CA ALA A 126 -5.64 0.72 50.18
C ALA A 126 -4.48 -0.03 50.86
N GLN A 127 -4.58 -0.31 52.16
CA GLN A 127 -3.58 -1.09 52.89
C GLN A 127 -3.49 -2.52 52.34
N GLN A 128 -4.62 -3.23 52.23
CA GLN A 128 -4.62 -4.61 51.71
C GLN A 128 -4.16 -4.66 50.24
N MET A 129 -4.40 -3.59 49.46
CA MET A 129 -3.91 -3.47 48.09
C MET A 129 -2.37 -3.32 48.03
N VAL A 130 -1.77 -2.51 48.91
CA VAL A 130 -0.30 -2.37 49.01
C VAL A 130 0.33 -3.70 49.39
N ASP A 131 -0.21 -4.34 50.44
CA ASP A 131 0.31 -5.61 50.95
C ASP A 131 0.24 -6.70 49.89
N PHE A 132 -0.92 -6.81 49.21
CA PHE A 132 -1.09 -7.78 48.13
C PHE A 132 -0.16 -7.49 46.95
N THR A 133 -0.02 -6.24 46.52
CA THR A 133 0.83 -5.88 45.36
C THR A 133 2.31 -6.14 45.67
N GLN A 134 2.75 -5.86 46.90
CA GLN A 134 4.11 -6.15 47.34
C GLN A 134 4.41 -7.66 47.39
N ILE A 135 3.48 -8.45 47.94
CA ILE A 135 3.65 -9.91 48.08
C ILE A 135 3.53 -10.61 46.72
N SER A 136 2.56 -10.25 45.89
CA SER A 136 2.41 -10.83 44.55
C SER A 136 3.56 -10.44 43.61
N GLY A 137 4.11 -9.23 43.76
CA GLY A 137 5.26 -8.75 42.99
C GLY A 137 6.61 -9.33 43.41
N SER A 138 6.72 -9.97 44.59
CA SER A 138 7.99 -10.54 45.07
C SER A 138 8.40 -11.82 44.33
N GLY A 139 7.44 -12.51 43.71
CA GLY A 139 7.66 -13.81 43.06
C GLY A 139 7.74 -15.00 44.02
N ASP A 140 7.60 -14.80 45.34
CA ASP A 140 7.61 -15.88 46.33
C ASP A 140 6.22 -16.54 46.45
N ILE A 141 6.08 -17.70 45.80
CA ILE A 141 4.84 -18.48 45.77
C ILE A 141 4.42 -18.96 47.17
N ASN A 142 5.37 -19.24 48.07
CA ASN A 142 5.04 -19.71 49.42
C ASN A 142 4.44 -18.58 50.26
N GLN A 143 5.07 -17.41 50.21
CA GLN A 143 4.57 -16.20 50.88
C GLN A 143 3.19 -15.80 50.32
N LEU A 144 2.99 -15.87 49.01
CA LEU A 144 1.71 -15.59 48.36
C LEU A 144 0.62 -16.58 48.81
N ASN A 145 0.94 -17.88 48.87
CA ASN A 145 0.01 -18.90 49.34
C ASN A 145 -0.35 -18.79 50.83
N GLU A 146 0.59 -18.31 51.66
CA GLU A 146 0.32 -17.99 53.07
C GLU A 146 -0.59 -16.78 53.19
N TYR A 147 -0.31 -15.71 52.44
CA TYR A 147 -1.17 -14.53 52.39
C TYR A 147 -2.60 -14.88 51.95
N TYR A 148 -2.79 -15.77 50.97
CA TYR A 148 -4.12 -16.24 50.57
C TYR A 148 -4.83 -17.06 51.65
N ARG A 149 -4.11 -17.80 52.51
CA ARG A 149 -4.71 -18.52 53.65
C ARG A 149 -5.26 -17.56 54.70
N GLU A 150 -4.59 -16.43 54.91
CA GLU A 150 -5.00 -15.38 55.84
C GLU A 150 -6.07 -14.45 55.24
N ASN A 151 -6.04 -14.22 53.94
CA ASN A 151 -6.94 -13.31 53.21
C ASN A 151 -7.87 -14.08 52.26
N LYS A 152 -8.65 -15.02 52.81
CA LYS A 152 -9.51 -15.93 52.03
C LYS A 152 -10.52 -15.20 51.14
N GLU A 153 -11.06 -14.09 51.62
CA GLU A 153 -12.05 -13.31 50.86
C GLU A 153 -11.44 -12.64 49.63
N LEU A 154 -10.22 -12.11 49.76
CA LEU A 154 -9.45 -11.57 48.63
C LEU A 154 -9.21 -12.67 47.58
N LYS A 155 -8.78 -13.86 48.01
CA LYS A 155 -8.57 -14.99 47.09
C LYS A 155 -9.86 -15.41 46.39
N ARG A 156 -10.97 -15.50 47.14
CA ARG A 156 -12.29 -15.84 46.63
C ARG A 156 -12.73 -14.87 45.52
N ILE A 157 -12.48 -13.57 45.69
CA ILE A 157 -12.84 -12.55 44.70
C ILE A 157 -11.91 -12.61 43.49
N LEU A 158 -10.60 -12.81 43.68
CA LEU A 158 -9.66 -13.04 42.56
C LEU A 158 -10.10 -14.24 41.69
N ASP A 159 -10.51 -15.34 42.32
CA ASP A 159 -11.06 -16.50 41.60
C ASP A 159 -12.34 -16.18 40.82
N GLN A 160 -13.16 -15.24 41.31
CA GLN A 160 -14.37 -14.79 40.61
C GLN A 160 -14.08 -13.83 39.46
N MET A 161 -12.94 -13.13 39.51
CA MET A 161 -12.48 -12.25 38.43
C MET A 161 -12.02 -13.06 37.21
N GLU A 162 -11.52 -14.29 37.40
CA GLU A 162 -11.12 -15.22 36.32
C GLU A 162 -12.32 -15.87 35.60
N LYS A 163 -13.17 -15.04 34.97
CA LYS A 163 -14.38 -15.47 34.27
C LYS A 163 -14.38 -15.14 32.78
N TYR A 164 -15.14 -15.93 32.03
CA TYR A 164 -15.34 -15.71 30.60
C TYR A 164 -16.38 -14.62 30.38
N GLU A 165 -16.09 -13.72 29.43
CA GLU A 165 -17.04 -12.73 28.94
C GLU A 165 -17.18 -12.91 27.42
N ASP A 166 -18.42 -13.01 26.95
CA ASP A 166 -18.72 -13.19 25.52
C ASP A 166 -18.58 -11.86 24.76
N SER A 167 -18.83 -10.73 25.42
CA SER A 167 -18.84 -9.41 24.80
C SER A 167 -18.62 -8.28 25.79
N CYS A 168 -17.95 -7.22 25.34
CA CYS A 168 -17.90 -5.95 26.07
C CYS A 168 -19.29 -5.30 26.20
N LEU A 169 -20.25 -5.63 25.33
CA LEU A 169 -21.56 -4.97 25.27
C LEU A 169 -22.64 -5.66 26.12
N THR A 170 -22.38 -6.88 26.59
CA THR A 170 -23.35 -7.70 27.37
C THR A 170 -22.89 -7.98 28.80
N ALA A 171 -21.72 -7.47 29.20
CA ALA A 171 -21.25 -7.53 30.58
C ALA A 171 -21.88 -6.43 31.45
N ALA A 172 -22.04 -6.70 32.75
CA ALA A 172 -22.41 -5.68 33.73
C ALA A 172 -21.15 -5.05 34.34
N TYR A 173 -21.14 -3.72 34.47
CA TYR A 173 -19.97 -2.96 34.92
C TYR A 173 -20.26 -2.16 36.19
N TYR A 174 -19.29 -2.08 37.11
CA TYR A 174 -19.40 -1.41 38.41
C TYR A 174 -18.17 -0.53 38.66
N PRO A 175 -18.30 0.71 39.19
CA PRO A 175 -17.14 1.51 39.59
C PRO A 175 -16.35 0.92 40.76
N ILE A 176 -16.98 -0.04 41.45
CA ILE A 176 -16.54 -0.72 42.66
C ILE A 176 -16.55 0.18 43.90
N ILE A 177 -16.13 1.44 43.76
CA ILE A 177 -16.13 2.45 44.83
C ILE A 177 -17.50 3.13 44.99
N PRO A 178 -17.90 3.48 46.23
CA PRO A 178 -19.08 4.31 46.47
C PRO A 178 -18.78 5.81 46.27
N PHE A 179 -19.82 6.57 45.96
CA PHE A 179 -19.79 8.02 45.80
C PHE A 179 -20.70 8.67 46.83
N ARG A 180 -20.40 9.91 47.23
CA ARG A 180 -21.29 10.68 48.10
C ARG A 180 -22.62 11.03 47.39
N LEU A 181 -23.73 10.94 48.11
CA LEU A 181 -25.07 11.29 47.63
C LEU A 181 -25.76 12.20 48.65
N GLY A 182 -25.73 13.50 48.40
CA GLY A 182 -26.24 14.50 49.35
C GLY A 182 -25.46 14.51 50.66
N GLU A 183 -26.09 15.03 51.72
CA GLU A 183 -25.39 15.23 53.00
C GLU A 183 -25.19 13.93 53.79
N LYS A 184 -26.18 13.03 53.73
CA LYS A 184 -26.32 11.87 54.64
C LYS A 184 -26.23 10.50 53.98
N HIS A 185 -26.07 10.42 52.67
CA HIS A 185 -26.10 9.15 51.96
C HIS A 185 -24.87 8.95 51.07
N MET A 186 -24.68 7.70 50.65
CA MET A 186 -23.72 7.27 49.65
C MET A 186 -24.39 6.33 48.64
N ILE A 187 -23.80 6.22 47.46
CA ILE A 187 -24.35 5.45 46.34
C ILE A 187 -23.28 4.59 45.67
N LYS A 188 -23.63 3.33 45.36
CA LYS A 188 -22.85 2.44 44.47
C LYS A 188 -23.58 2.29 43.14
N LEU A 189 -22.86 2.42 42.04
CA LEU A 189 -23.44 2.40 40.69
C LEU A 189 -23.23 1.07 39.97
N ARG A 190 -24.09 0.79 38.98
CA ARG A 190 -23.95 -0.30 38.02
C ARG A 190 -24.41 0.15 36.63
N LEU A 191 -23.65 -0.20 35.60
CA LEU A 191 -24.14 -0.26 34.22
C LEU A 191 -24.62 -1.67 33.93
N LYS A 192 -25.93 -1.82 33.71
CA LYS A 192 -26.58 -3.08 33.39
C LYS A 192 -26.93 -3.12 31.91
N PRO A 193 -26.47 -4.12 31.13
CA PRO A 193 -26.78 -4.21 29.71
C PRO A 193 -28.27 -4.52 29.50
N VAL A 194 -28.87 -3.92 28.45
CA VAL A 194 -30.28 -4.13 28.10
C VAL A 194 -30.49 -5.42 27.30
N VAL A 195 -29.54 -5.77 26.42
CA VAL A 195 -29.60 -6.97 25.58
C VAL A 195 -28.88 -8.14 26.26
N LYS A 196 -29.51 -9.32 26.23
CA LYS A 196 -28.95 -10.60 26.75
C LYS A 196 -28.87 -11.66 25.65
N GLU A 197 -28.25 -11.34 24.52
CA GLU A 197 -27.97 -12.36 23.51
C GLU A 197 -26.56 -12.93 23.69
N ASN A 198 -26.50 -14.25 23.80
CA ASN A 198 -25.25 -15.01 23.78
C ASN A 198 -25.06 -15.54 22.35
N PHE A 199 -23.94 -15.16 21.73
CA PHE A 199 -23.52 -15.72 20.45
C PHE A 199 -22.29 -16.61 20.66
N PRO A 200 -22.14 -17.72 19.92
CA PRO A 200 -20.93 -18.53 19.98
C PRO A 200 -19.77 -17.80 19.31
N VAL A 201 -18.93 -17.11 20.08
CA VAL A 201 -17.68 -16.50 19.59
C VAL A 201 -16.58 -17.57 19.53
N ILE A 202 -15.75 -17.51 18.47
CA ILE A 202 -14.58 -18.39 18.34
C ILE A 202 -13.50 -17.91 19.33
N MET A 203 -13.51 -18.46 20.54
CA MET A 203 -12.62 -18.14 21.69
C MET A 203 -11.13 -18.48 21.49
N LYS A 204 -10.63 -18.50 20.25
CA LYS A 204 -9.24 -18.85 19.92
C LYS A 204 -8.40 -17.67 19.40
N GLN A 205 -9.00 -16.52 19.14
CA GLN A 205 -8.29 -15.35 18.64
C GLN A 205 -7.77 -14.47 19.78
N LEU A 206 -6.61 -13.82 19.57
CA LEU A 206 -5.98 -12.96 20.56
C LEU A 206 -6.94 -11.85 21.04
N ASP A 207 -7.64 -11.19 20.10
CA ASP A 207 -8.42 -9.95 20.34
C ASP A 207 -9.93 -10.13 20.11
N TYR A 208 -10.48 -11.27 20.55
CA TYR A 208 -11.87 -11.62 20.25
C TYR A 208 -12.88 -10.57 20.77
N LEU A 209 -12.64 -9.98 21.95
CA LEU A 209 -13.52 -8.95 22.51
C LEU A 209 -13.51 -7.65 21.70
N ALA A 210 -12.36 -7.29 21.12
CA ALA A 210 -12.22 -6.10 20.27
C ALA A 210 -13.00 -6.28 18.96
N LYS A 211 -12.85 -7.46 18.33
CA LYS A 211 -13.56 -7.81 17.10
C LYS A 211 -15.07 -7.92 17.32
N ASP A 212 -15.50 -8.52 18.43
CA ASP A 212 -16.92 -8.61 18.79
C ASP A 212 -17.53 -7.22 19.01
N LEU A 213 -16.86 -6.35 19.78
CA LEU A 213 -17.29 -4.97 20.01
C LEU A 213 -17.46 -4.21 18.69
N GLN A 214 -16.46 -4.30 17.81
CA GLN A 214 -16.50 -3.66 16.48
C GLN A 214 -17.64 -4.20 15.64
N GLN A 215 -17.71 -5.53 15.46
CA GLN A 215 -18.72 -6.17 14.63
C GLN A 215 -20.14 -5.81 15.07
N LYS A 216 -20.39 -5.80 16.39
CA LYS A 216 -21.72 -5.50 16.93
C LYS A 216 -22.11 -4.04 16.73
N LEU A 217 -21.25 -3.09 17.08
CA LEU A 217 -21.56 -1.66 16.94
C LEU A 217 -21.59 -1.18 15.49
N SER A 218 -20.84 -1.83 14.59
CA SER A 218 -20.95 -1.53 13.15
C SER A 218 -22.28 -2.00 12.55
N ASN A 219 -23.03 -2.87 13.23
CA ASN A 219 -24.30 -3.41 12.75
C ASN A 219 -25.52 -2.84 13.47
N ASP A 220 -25.43 -2.65 14.79
CA ASP A 220 -26.58 -2.28 15.64
C ASP A 220 -26.20 -1.28 16.75
N SER A 221 -27.23 -0.74 17.40
CA SER A 221 -27.12 0.09 18.60
C SER A 221 -27.26 -0.75 19.87
N TYR A 222 -26.61 -0.31 20.95
CA TYR A 222 -26.63 -0.98 22.24
C TYR A 222 -26.98 0.00 23.36
N GLN A 223 -27.52 -0.49 24.47
CA GLN A 223 -27.92 0.34 25.60
C GLN A 223 -27.52 -0.31 26.93
N PHE A 224 -27.08 0.52 27.87
CA PHE A 224 -26.93 0.19 29.28
C PHE A 224 -27.89 1.02 30.13
N ILE A 225 -28.41 0.41 31.19
CA ILE A 225 -29.14 1.11 32.25
C ILE A 225 -28.14 1.45 33.35
N LEU A 226 -28.02 2.74 33.68
CA LEU A 226 -27.28 3.20 34.84
C LEU A 226 -28.18 3.10 36.07
N GLU A 227 -27.81 2.24 37.00
CA GLU A 227 -28.55 2.00 38.25
C GLU A 227 -27.68 2.37 39.46
N GLY A 228 -28.29 2.64 40.62
CA GLY A 228 -27.57 2.81 41.87
C GLY A 228 -28.27 2.23 43.10
N GLN A 229 -27.46 1.77 44.06
CA GLN A 229 -27.86 1.33 45.40
C GLN A 229 -27.53 2.44 46.39
N ILE A 230 -28.46 2.80 47.28
CA ILE A 230 -28.31 3.92 48.21
C ILE A 230 -28.20 3.40 49.64
N LYS A 231 -27.29 3.97 50.42
CA LYS A 231 -27.11 3.67 51.85
C LYS A 231 -26.84 4.94 52.64
N GLU A 232 -27.09 4.92 53.96
CA GLU A 232 -26.62 5.99 54.84
C GLU A 232 -25.09 6.08 54.80
N LEU A 233 -24.56 7.31 54.87
CA LEU A 233 -23.12 7.56 54.79
C LEU A 233 -22.40 6.96 56.01
N ASP A 234 -21.53 5.98 55.75
CA ASP A 234 -20.65 5.35 56.73
C ASP A 234 -19.27 5.15 56.11
N GLU A 235 -18.26 5.84 56.65
CA GLU A 235 -16.89 5.82 56.12
C GLU A 235 -16.23 4.43 56.20
N LYS A 236 -16.56 3.62 57.22
CA LYS A 236 -16.01 2.25 57.36
C LYS A 236 -16.61 1.31 56.33
N ILE A 237 -17.90 1.46 56.06
CA ILE A 237 -18.58 0.72 54.99
C ILE A 237 -18.08 1.19 53.62
N ALA A 238 -17.82 2.49 53.46
CA ALA A 238 -17.29 3.05 52.22
C ALA A 238 -15.86 2.58 51.91
N ASP A 239 -15.03 2.43 52.95
CA ASP A 239 -13.65 1.93 52.83
C ASP A 239 -13.55 0.41 52.65
N ASN A 240 -14.61 -0.36 52.96
CA ASN A 240 -14.62 -1.81 52.78
C ASN A 240 -15.21 -2.19 51.41
N LEU A 241 -14.36 -2.27 50.38
CA LEU A 241 -14.79 -2.58 49.01
C LEU A 241 -15.09 -4.05 48.73
N GLN A 242 -14.76 -4.96 49.66
CA GLN A 242 -15.17 -6.37 49.61
C GLN A 242 -16.64 -6.55 50.05
N LEU A 243 -17.22 -5.54 50.73
CA LEU A 243 -18.59 -5.61 51.22
C LEU A 243 -19.62 -5.38 50.10
N LYS A 244 -20.42 -6.43 49.84
CA LYS A 244 -21.60 -6.37 48.99
C LYS A 244 -22.76 -5.68 49.70
N TRP A 245 -23.53 -4.88 48.95
CA TRP A 245 -24.68 -4.12 49.45
C TRP A 245 -25.98 -4.87 49.13
N ASP A 246 -26.87 -4.95 50.11
CA ASP A 246 -28.15 -5.68 50.01
C ASP A 246 -29.29 -4.81 49.46
N GLU A 247 -29.07 -3.49 49.40
CA GLU A 247 -30.05 -2.51 48.95
C GLU A 247 -30.41 -2.72 47.46
N SER A 248 -31.64 -2.39 47.05
CA SER A 248 -32.07 -2.59 45.66
C SER A 248 -31.47 -1.54 44.72
N PHE A 249 -31.20 -1.94 43.49
CA PHE A 249 -30.76 -1.04 42.42
C PHE A 249 -31.93 -0.20 41.88
N ILE A 250 -31.74 1.11 41.79
CA ILE A 250 -32.71 2.08 41.26
C ILE A 250 -32.15 2.64 39.95
N GLU A 251 -32.94 2.70 38.87
CA GLU A 251 -32.53 3.29 37.59
C GLU A 251 -32.35 4.81 37.71
N ILE A 252 -31.17 5.31 37.37
CA ILE A 252 -30.77 6.74 37.44
C ILE A 252 -30.64 7.34 36.04
N GLY A 253 -30.36 6.50 35.03
CA GLY A 253 -30.25 6.94 33.65
C GLY A 253 -30.03 5.79 32.67
N ARG A 254 -29.87 6.14 31.39
CA ARG A 254 -29.62 5.20 30.30
C ARG A 254 -28.49 5.71 29.42
N LEU A 255 -27.55 4.82 29.13
CA LEU A 255 -26.42 5.07 28.25
C LEU A 255 -26.70 4.42 26.91
N ASN A 256 -26.86 5.24 25.88
CA ASN A 256 -27.14 4.84 24.51
C ASN A 256 -25.86 4.83 23.68
N LEU A 257 -25.57 3.70 23.03
CA LEU A 257 -24.50 3.54 22.07
C LEU A 257 -25.11 3.43 20.68
N PRO A 258 -25.04 4.49 19.86
CA PRO A 258 -25.52 4.40 18.49
C PRO A 258 -24.64 3.43 17.68
N LYS A 259 -25.19 2.95 16.56
CA LYS A 259 -24.44 2.23 15.54
C LYS A 259 -23.26 3.10 15.09
N GLN A 260 -22.04 2.55 15.18
CA GLN A 260 -20.79 3.28 14.92
C GLN A 260 -19.65 2.32 14.59
N ASP A 261 -18.66 2.83 13.86
CA ASP A 261 -17.41 2.10 13.61
C ASP A 261 -16.35 2.51 14.63
N SER A 262 -15.97 1.59 15.52
CA SER A 262 -14.94 1.82 16.54
C SER A 262 -13.50 1.75 16.00
N ASN A 263 -13.30 1.43 14.71
CA ASN A 263 -12.00 1.35 14.04
C ASN A 263 -11.69 2.55 13.13
N LEU A 264 -12.47 3.63 13.20
CA LEU A 264 -12.14 4.86 12.49
C LEU A 264 -10.74 5.34 12.89
N ILE A 265 -9.98 5.83 11.90
CA ILE A 265 -8.61 6.32 12.09
C ILE A 265 -8.59 7.37 13.20
N GLY A 266 -7.69 7.22 14.17
CA GLY A 266 -7.58 8.11 15.34
C GLY A 266 -8.41 7.67 16.56
N VAL A 267 -9.39 6.78 16.41
CA VAL A 267 -10.23 6.30 17.54
C VAL A 267 -9.44 5.39 18.48
N LYS A 268 -8.55 4.56 17.93
CA LYS A 268 -7.67 3.70 18.72
C LYS A 268 -6.67 4.54 19.51
N GLU A 269 -6.03 5.49 18.85
CA GLU A 269 -5.07 6.43 19.43
C GLU A 269 -5.73 7.31 20.49
N LEU A 270 -6.98 7.75 20.27
CA LEU A 270 -7.78 8.46 21.27
C LEU A 270 -7.91 7.62 22.55
N GLY A 271 -8.13 6.32 22.44
CA GLY A 271 -8.23 5.42 23.59
C GLY A 271 -6.93 5.30 24.37
N ASP A 272 -5.79 5.37 23.69
CA ASP A 272 -4.48 5.37 24.33
C ASP A 272 -4.15 6.74 24.94
N HIS A 273 -4.67 7.83 24.39
CA HIS A 273 -4.40 9.18 24.91
C HIS A 273 -5.38 9.63 25.98
N ILE A 274 -6.68 9.37 25.86
CA ILE A 274 -7.70 9.84 26.79
C ILE A 274 -7.39 9.40 28.23
N ASN A 275 -7.59 10.28 29.21
CA ASN A 275 -7.35 9.96 30.61
C ASN A 275 -8.68 9.92 31.37
N PHE A 276 -8.77 9.03 32.35
CA PHE A 276 -9.94 8.88 33.22
C PHE A 276 -9.47 8.97 34.68
N ASN A 277 -10.18 9.73 35.50
CA ASN A 277 -9.95 9.76 36.95
C ASN A 277 -11.28 9.86 37.70
N CYS A 278 -11.57 8.91 38.60
CA CYS A 278 -12.86 8.86 39.30
C CYS A 278 -13.13 10.08 40.21
N TRP A 279 -12.12 10.90 40.51
CA TRP A 279 -12.28 12.16 41.24
C TRP A 279 -12.68 13.33 40.34
N ARG A 280 -12.66 13.16 39.03
CA ARG A 280 -13.24 14.11 38.09
C ARG A 280 -14.76 13.94 38.08
N ILE A 281 -15.40 14.39 39.15
CA ILE A 281 -16.85 14.40 39.36
C ILE A 281 -17.16 15.58 40.29
N ASN A 282 -18.40 16.09 40.27
CA ASN A 282 -18.81 17.16 41.18
C ASN A 282 -18.38 16.85 42.64
N SER A 283 -17.84 17.84 43.34
CA SER A 283 -17.35 17.69 44.73
C SER A 283 -18.41 17.19 45.70
N LEU A 284 -19.70 17.45 45.43
CA LEU A 284 -20.83 16.91 46.20
C LEU A 284 -20.98 15.39 46.06
N ASN A 285 -20.43 14.82 44.99
CA ASN A 285 -20.45 13.39 44.69
C ASN A 285 -19.06 12.78 44.74
N GLN A 286 -18.16 13.34 45.55
CA GLN A 286 -16.80 12.83 45.69
C GLN A 286 -16.80 11.30 45.96
N PRO A 287 -15.87 10.56 45.35
CA PRO A 287 -15.62 9.16 45.69
C PRO A 287 -15.25 8.99 47.17
N LEU A 288 -15.61 7.86 47.76
CA LEU A 288 -15.36 7.55 49.18
C LEU A 288 -14.45 6.33 49.33
N GLY A 289 -13.65 6.32 50.41
CA GLY A 289 -12.75 5.22 50.77
C GLY A 289 -11.30 5.41 50.30
N SER A 290 -10.36 4.77 50.98
CA SER A 290 -8.91 4.93 50.80
C SER A 290 -8.41 4.50 49.42
N ILE A 291 -9.04 3.49 48.78
CA ILE A 291 -8.73 3.11 47.39
C ILE A 291 -9.13 4.22 46.43
N ALA A 292 -10.24 4.91 46.69
CA ALA A 292 -10.64 6.04 45.86
C ALA A 292 -9.58 7.15 45.99
N GLU A 293 -9.16 7.50 47.21
CA GLU A 293 -8.09 8.48 47.44
C GLU A 293 -6.79 8.10 46.72
N ALA A 294 -6.38 6.83 46.80
CA ALA A 294 -5.20 6.35 46.08
C ALA A 294 -5.34 6.49 44.56
N ARG A 295 -6.51 6.14 43.99
CA ARG A 295 -6.78 6.29 42.55
C ARG A 295 -6.68 7.75 42.09
N ARG A 296 -7.03 8.73 42.93
CA ARG A 296 -6.89 10.17 42.62
C ARG A 296 -5.48 10.49 42.15
N ASP A 297 -4.50 10.16 42.98
CA ASP A 297 -3.12 10.62 42.83
C ASP A 297 -2.32 9.66 41.91
N VAL A 298 -2.57 8.35 42.01
CA VAL A 298 -1.89 7.33 41.18
C VAL A 298 -2.30 7.44 39.71
N TYR A 299 -3.60 7.62 39.40
CA TYR A 299 -4.05 7.72 38.01
C TYR A 299 -3.62 9.04 37.37
N LYS A 300 -3.63 10.14 38.13
CA LYS A 300 -3.08 11.42 37.67
C LYS A 300 -1.60 11.28 37.31
N TYR A 301 -0.79 10.73 38.22
CA TYR A 301 0.64 10.55 37.98
C TYR A 301 0.96 9.59 36.83
N GLY A 302 0.23 8.48 36.70
CA GLY A 302 0.40 7.54 35.60
C GLY A 302 0.01 8.13 34.24
N ALA A 303 -0.99 9.02 34.22
CA ALA A 303 -1.36 9.75 33.02
C ALA A 303 -0.30 10.79 32.65
N GLU A 304 0.16 11.62 33.60
CA GLU A 304 1.25 12.60 33.40
C GLU A 304 2.54 11.93 32.89
N THR A 305 2.93 10.81 33.50
CA THR A 305 4.12 10.02 33.11
C THR A 305 4.02 9.58 31.64
N ARG A 306 2.88 9.03 31.25
CA ARG A 306 2.61 8.58 29.87
C ARG A 306 2.59 9.74 28.87
N TYR A 307 1.92 10.84 29.21
CA TYR A 307 1.85 12.02 28.33
C TYR A 307 3.24 12.62 28.10
N SER A 308 4.03 12.75 29.17
CA SER A 308 5.42 13.20 29.07
C SER A 308 6.27 12.29 28.19
N ALA A 309 6.15 10.97 28.34
CA ALA A 309 6.90 10.00 27.55
C ALA A 309 6.51 10.00 26.06
N ASN A 310 5.23 10.27 25.76
CA ASN A 310 4.72 10.36 24.39
C ASN A 310 4.91 11.73 23.74
N GLY A 311 5.48 12.72 24.44
CA GLY A 311 5.61 14.09 23.95
C GLY A 311 4.25 14.79 23.73
N LEU A 312 3.22 14.39 24.47
CA LEU A 312 1.87 14.93 24.38
C LEU A 312 1.62 15.95 25.49
N GLU A 313 0.85 16.99 25.18
CA GLU A 313 0.42 17.95 26.18
C GLU A 313 -0.73 17.40 27.03
N PHE A 314 -0.58 17.44 28.36
CA PHE A 314 -1.62 17.00 29.28
C PHE A 314 -2.75 18.03 29.34
N ARG A 315 -3.80 17.82 28.53
CA ARG A 315 -4.99 18.67 28.50
C ARG A 315 -6.26 17.84 28.59
N GLU A 316 -7.23 18.38 29.31
CA GLU A 316 -8.55 17.76 29.39
C GLU A 316 -9.37 18.11 28.14
N PRO A 317 -9.97 17.12 27.46
CA PRO A 317 -10.78 17.38 26.27
C PRO A 317 -11.99 18.26 26.60
N GLN A 318 -12.21 19.34 25.85
CA GLN A 318 -13.46 20.13 25.92
C GLN A 318 -14.51 19.54 24.96
N GLY A 319 -15.80 19.87 25.13
CA GLY A 319 -17.02 19.37 24.47
C GLY A 319 -17.10 19.13 22.95
N GLN A 320 -15.97 19.17 22.26
CA GLN A 320 -15.79 18.84 20.85
C GLN A 320 -14.93 17.59 20.63
N VAL A 321 -14.74 16.72 21.63
CA VAL A 321 -14.21 15.36 21.39
C VAL A 321 -15.30 14.47 20.83
N CYS A 322 -15.80 14.89 19.68
CA CYS A 322 -16.48 14.06 18.70
C CYS A 322 -16.09 14.63 17.33
N PRO A 323 -15.08 14.06 16.64
CA PRO A 323 -14.97 14.18 15.19
C PRO A 323 -16.17 13.58 14.45
N PHE A 324 -17.12 12.98 15.17
CA PHE A 324 -18.17 12.14 14.61
C PHE A 324 -19.54 12.80 14.87
N HIS A 325 -20.11 13.33 13.79
CA HIS A 325 -21.34 14.11 13.64
C HIS A 325 -21.25 15.64 13.84
N ALA A 326 -20.51 16.27 12.93
CA ALA A 326 -21.14 17.26 12.04
C ALA A 326 -21.18 16.70 10.62
N GLN A 327 -22.03 15.69 10.40
CA GLN A 327 -22.76 15.62 9.14
C GLN A 327 -23.87 16.65 9.24
N ASN A 328 -23.50 17.92 9.13
CA ASN A 328 -24.36 18.92 8.53
C ASN A 328 -23.61 19.41 7.29
N LYS A 329 -24.29 19.22 6.16
CA LYS A 329 -24.09 19.86 4.86
C LYS A 329 -23.20 21.10 4.90
N ASP A 330 -22.12 21.01 4.12
CA ASP A 330 -21.28 22.10 3.64
C ASP A 330 -20.29 22.74 4.64
N GLU A 331 -19.20 22.03 4.97
CA GLU A 331 -17.79 22.49 4.85
C GLU A 331 -16.80 21.52 5.55
N LYS A 332 -15.87 20.94 4.78
CA LYS A 332 -14.70 20.22 5.35
C LYS A 332 -13.87 21.24 6.14
N ILE A 333 -13.78 21.11 7.46
CA ILE A 333 -12.66 21.71 8.20
C ILE A 333 -11.44 20.85 7.86
N VAL A 334 -10.67 21.29 6.86
CA VAL A 334 -9.43 20.63 6.45
C VAL A 334 -8.36 21.04 7.46
N ASP A 335 -7.77 20.06 8.15
CA ASP A 335 -6.57 20.29 8.96
C ASP A 335 -5.40 20.50 8.02
N HIS A 336 -4.95 21.75 7.96
CA HIS A 336 -3.85 22.20 7.10
C HIS A 336 -2.49 22.25 7.84
N GLU A 337 -2.42 21.85 9.11
CA GLU A 337 -1.17 21.87 9.85
C GLU A 337 -0.28 20.68 9.45
N ILE A 338 0.93 20.98 8.99
CA ILE A 338 1.90 19.95 8.59
C ILE A 338 2.78 19.63 9.79
N VAL A 339 2.66 18.41 10.32
CA VAL A 339 3.41 17.92 11.48
C VAL A 339 4.50 16.91 11.11
N SER A 340 4.37 16.27 9.95
CA SER A 340 5.34 15.32 9.41
C SER A 340 5.31 15.36 7.88
N ALA A 341 6.15 14.56 7.21
CA ALA A 341 6.13 14.39 5.78
C ALA A 341 6.40 12.94 5.37
N ALA A 342 6.17 12.61 4.10
CA ALA A 342 6.50 11.31 3.54
C ALA A 342 6.92 11.43 2.07
N ILE A 343 7.82 10.54 1.65
CA ILE A 343 8.29 10.44 0.26
C ILE A 343 7.35 9.54 -0.53
N TYR A 344 6.97 9.99 -1.73
CA TYR A 344 6.12 9.28 -2.68
C TYR A 344 6.72 9.29 -4.11
N PRO A 345 6.54 8.23 -4.92
CA PRO A 345 5.90 6.97 -4.56
C PRO A 345 6.63 6.29 -3.39
N SER A 346 5.91 5.55 -2.56
CA SER A 346 6.54 4.87 -1.41
C SER A 346 7.52 3.77 -1.87
N ILE A 347 7.28 3.22 -3.07
CA ILE A 347 8.16 2.33 -3.80
C ILE A 347 8.22 2.84 -5.25
N GLY A 348 9.36 3.39 -5.67
CA GLY A 348 9.60 3.86 -7.03
C GLY A 348 10.25 2.80 -7.91
N ILE A 349 9.87 2.78 -9.19
CA ILE A 349 10.40 1.83 -10.17
C ILE A 349 11.21 2.58 -11.24
N MET A 350 12.51 2.31 -11.24
CA MET A 350 13.42 2.68 -12.33
C MET A 350 13.73 1.44 -13.17
N ARG A 351 14.11 1.63 -14.43
CA ARG A 351 14.40 0.52 -15.34
C ARG A 351 15.70 0.75 -16.09
N VAL A 352 16.46 -0.31 -16.28
CA VAL A 352 17.70 -0.28 -17.09
C VAL A 352 17.39 0.04 -18.55
N GLY A 353 18.38 0.61 -19.24
CA GLY A 353 18.32 0.94 -20.65
C GLY A 353 19.70 1.36 -21.15
N ASN A 354 20.04 1.00 -22.39
CA ASN A 354 21.37 1.23 -22.94
C ASN A 354 21.58 2.65 -23.53
N SER A 355 20.55 3.49 -23.55
CA SER A 355 20.66 4.91 -23.90
C SER A 355 21.13 5.77 -22.72
N ASP A 356 21.83 6.86 -23.05
CA ASP A 356 22.11 7.92 -22.08
C ASP A 356 20.86 8.80 -21.81
N GLU A 357 19.87 8.78 -22.71
CA GLU A 357 18.57 9.42 -22.52
C GLU A 357 17.65 8.62 -21.59
N TYR A 358 16.63 9.29 -21.05
CA TYR A 358 15.66 8.70 -20.14
C TYR A 358 14.24 9.27 -20.35
N TYR A 359 13.26 8.58 -19.80
CA TYR A 359 11.89 9.07 -19.63
C TYR A 359 11.46 8.88 -18.16
N ILE A 360 10.43 9.60 -17.71
CA ILE A 360 9.88 9.44 -16.35
C ILE A 360 8.83 8.33 -16.39
N GLY A 361 8.89 7.40 -15.41
CA GLY A 361 7.89 6.34 -15.28
C GLY A 361 6.46 6.86 -15.04
N PRO A 362 5.46 5.97 -15.07
CA PRO A 362 4.06 6.36 -14.85
C PRO A 362 3.87 7.08 -13.52
N GLN A 363 3.16 8.20 -13.56
CA GLN A 363 2.81 9.00 -12.37
C GLN A 363 1.32 8.89 -12.00
N VAL A 364 0.53 8.33 -12.92
CA VAL A 364 -0.90 8.03 -12.76
C VAL A 364 -1.16 6.62 -13.33
N PRO A 365 -2.17 5.88 -12.82
CA PRO A 365 -2.43 4.49 -13.23
C PRO A 365 -2.80 4.32 -14.70
N GLU A 366 -3.41 5.34 -15.31
CA GLU A 366 -3.69 5.42 -16.74
C GLU A 366 -2.70 6.41 -17.37
N PRO A 367 -1.54 5.96 -17.88
CA PRO A 367 -0.48 6.84 -18.35
C PRO A 367 -0.91 7.61 -19.62
N ILE A 368 -0.47 8.87 -19.72
CA ILE A 368 -0.68 9.68 -20.91
C ILE A 368 0.16 9.09 -22.06
N LEU A 369 -0.51 8.72 -23.15
CA LEU A 369 0.16 8.21 -24.34
C LEU A 369 1.03 9.28 -24.99
N SER A 370 2.30 8.97 -25.20
CA SER A 370 3.18 9.77 -26.03
C SER A 370 2.99 9.41 -27.50
N ASN A 371 2.72 10.41 -28.34
CA ASN A 371 2.73 10.25 -29.81
C ASN A 371 4.16 10.29 -30.38
N ASP A 372 5.17 10.54 -29.54
CA ASP A 372 6.58 10.53 -29.93
C ASP A 372 7.12 9.09 -29.90
N LEU A 373 7.40 8.53 -31.08
CA LEU A 373 7.98 7.20 -31.23
C LEU A 373 9.40 7.10 -30.65
N SER A 374 10.04 8.23 -30.35
CA SER A 374 11.32 8.31 -29.64
C SER A 374 11.17 8.45 -28.12
N PHE A 375 9.97 8.22 -27.56
CA PHE A 375 9.74 8.32 -26.12
C PHE A 375 10.42 7.19 -25.33
N TYR A 376 10.30 5.93 -25.78
CA TYR A 376 10.88 4.76 -25.10
C TYR A 376 12.25 4.37 -25.64
N ARG A 377 12.56 4.77 -26.88
CA ARG A 377 13.84 4.52 -27.54
C ARG A 377 14.40 5.82 -28.06
N ASP A 378 15.70 6.03 -27.94
CA ASP A 378 16.33 7.23 -28.50
C ASP A 378 16.35 7.20 -30.03
N ARG A 379 16.91 8.26 -30.61
CA ARG A 379 16.99 8.40 -32.07
C ARG A 379 17.90 7.36 -32.73
N GLU A 380 18.83 6.78 -31.97
CA GLU A 380 19.67 5.65 -32.37
C GLU A 380 19.01 4.31 -32.05
N GLY A 381 17.73 4.28 -31.69
CA GLY A 381 16.98 3.07 -31.40
C GLY A 381 17.44 2.32 -30.14
N LYS A 382 18.27 2.93 -29.27
CA LYS A 382 18.63 2.35 -27.96
C LYS A 382 17.49 2.54 -26.98
N ILE A 383 17.32 1.63 -26.04
CA ILE A 383 16.29 1.71 -24.99
C ILE A 383 16.64 2.83 -24.01
N LYS A 384 15.72 3.77 -23.82
CA LYS A 384 15.85 4.81 -22.79
C LYS A 384 15.66 4.22 -21.40
N ARG A 385 16.43 4.72 -20.44
CA ARG A 385 16.25 4.36 -19.03
C ARG A 385 14.93 4.94 -18.52
N GLN A 386 14.24 4.21 -17.65
CA GLN A 386 13.09 4.78 -16.91
C GLN A 386 13.58 5.38 -15.60
N ALA A 387 13.29 6.66 -15.37
CA ALA A 387 13.54 7.34 -14.12
C ALA A 387 12.35 7.18 -13.16
N ALA A 388 12.65 6.95 -11.89
CA ALA A 388 11.68 7.13 -10.81
C ALA A 388 11.74 8.58 -10.32
N GLU A 389 10.60 9.29 -10.37
CA GLU A 389 10.44 10.62 -9.76
C GLU A 389 9.90 10.50 -8.34
N PHE A 390 10.57 11.15 -7.39
CA PHE A 390 10.15 11.23 -6.01
C PHE A 390 9.77 12.66 -5.62
N ARG A 391 8.67 12.74 -4.86
CA ARG A 391 8.10 13.96 -4.29
C ARG A 391 7.95 13.79 -2.78
N ILE A 392 7.87 14.90 -2.06
CA ILE A 392 7.63 14.90 -0.61
C ILE A 392 6.28 15.56 -0.38
N TYR A 393 5.41 14.92 0.40
CA TYR A 393 4.14 15.50 0.82
C TYR A 393 4.14 15.75 2.33
N GLY A 394 3.71 16.94 2.72
CA GLY A 394 3.48 17.30 4.12
C GLY A 394 2.17 16.68 4.59
N LEU A 395 2.21 16.06 5.76
CA LEU A 395 1.10 15.33 6.35
C LEU A 395 0.60 16.02 7.61
N ASN A 396 -0.72 16.01 7.80
CA ASN A 396 -1.34 16.43 9.05
C ASN A 396 -1.24 15.35 10.13
N ILE A 397 -1.79 15.61 11.32
CA ILE A 397 -1.72 14.68 12.46
C ILE A 397 -2.45 13.35 12.20
N LYS A 398 -3.38 13.33 11.23
CA LYS A 398 -4.09 12.13 10.76
C LYS A 398 -3.32 11.35 9.70
N GLY A 399 -2.17 11.86 9.25
CA GLY A 399 -1.39 11.29 8.15
C GLY A 399 -1.96 11.60 6.76
N GLU A 400 -2.92 12.51 6.66
CA GLU A 400 -3.50 12.93 5.37
C GLU A 400 -2.57 13.94 4.68
N VAL A 401 -2.49 13.85 3.36
CA VAL A 401 -1.68 14.75 2.54
C VAL A 401 -2.30 16.15 2.51
N VAL A 402 -1.52 17.15 2.95
CA VAL A 402 -1.93 18.56 2.97
C VAL A 402 -1.41 19.30 1.75
N LYS A 403 -0.13 19.10 1.41
CA LYS A 403 0.52 19.73 0.24
C LYS A 403 1.81 19.01 -0.18
N GLU A 404 2.22 19.17 -1.42
CA GLU A 404 3.60 18.86 -1.85
C GLU A 404 4.57 19.88 -1.22
N LEU A 405 5.64 19.38 -0.59
CA LEU A 405 6.77 20.17 -0.14
C LEU A 405 7.83 20.20 -1.23
N THR A 406 8.01 21.36 -1.87
CA THR A 406 8.99 21.55 -2.93
C THR A 406 10.19 22.35 -2.42
N HIS A 407 11.34 22.16 -3.07
CA HIS A 407 12.56 22.89 -2.72
C HIS A 407 13.08 23.71 -3.92
N PRO A 408 13.46 24.99 -3.74
CA PRO A 408 13.27 25.81 -2.55
C PRO A 408 11.87 26.45 -2.57
N ASP A 409 11.07 26.20 -1.54
CA ASP A 409 9.87 27.01 -1.32
C ASP A 409 10.23 28.20 -0.41
N ILE A 410 10.24 29.41 -0.97
CA ILE A 410 10.55 30.65 -0.23
C ILE A 410 9.40 31.02 0.71
N LYS A 411 8.15 30.76 0.31
CA LYS A 411 6.96 31.12 1.09
C LYS A 411 6.89 30.32 2.38
N ASP A 412 7.16 29.02 2.27
CA ASP A 412 7.07 28.07 3.38
C ASP A 412 8.44 27.67 3.98
N LYS A 413 9.51 28.33 3.52
CA LYS A 413 10.91 28.13 3.95
C LYS A 413 11.31 26.65 3.95
N VAL A 414 11.05 25.96 2.84
CA VAL A 414 11.31 24.53 2.68
C VAL A 414 12.75 24.28 2.20
N GLU A 415 13.52 23.58 3.02
CA GLU A 415 14.84 23.04 2.65
C GLU A 415 14.79 21.51 2.62
N ILE A 416 15.21 20.92 1.49
CA ILE A 416 15.24 19.46 1.31
C ILE A 416 16.65 19.03 0.97
N SER A 417 17.16 18.03 1.71
CA SER A 417 18.36 17.26 1.36
C SER A 417 17.96 15.82 1.13
N TRP A 418 18.09 15.35 -0.10
CA TRP A 418 17.79 13.96 -0.47
C TRP A 418 19.00 13.07 -0.27
N SER A 419 18.75 11.82 0.08
CA SER A 419 19.75 10.77 0.20
C SER A 419 19.20 9.47 -0.38
N CYS A 420 19.99 8.78 -1.20
CA CYS A 420 19.66 7.47 -1.73
C CYS A 420 20.87 6.56 -1.63
N HIS A 421 20.65 5.26 -1.39
CA HIS A 421 21.69 4.24 -1.31
C HIS A 421 21.29 3.08 -2.22
N LEU A 422 22.06 2.81 -3.27
CA LEU A 422 21.80 1.68 -4.17
C LEU A 422 22.87 0.60 -4.00
N ALA A 423 22.43 -0.65 -3.94
CA ALA A 423 23.32 -1.80 -4.00
C ALA A 423 22.70 -2.97 -4.77
N ASN A 424 23.55 -3.87 -5.25
CA ASN A 424 23.19 -5.16 -5.83
C ASN A 424 23.85 -6.27 -5.02
N GLN A 425 23.03 -7.18 -4.47
CA GLN A 425 23.51 -8.31 -3.68
C GLN A 425 23.28 -9.66 -4.35
N LYS A 426 22.81 -9.71 -5.61
CA LYS A 426 22.36 -10.95 -6.27
C LYS A 426 23.43 -12.04 -6.30
N ALA A 427 24.67 -11.67 -6.62
CA ALA A 427 25.80 -12.59 -6.68
C ALA A 427 26.26 -13.06 -5.30
N ALA A 428 26.01 -12.26 -4.26
CA ALA A 428 26.33 -12.58 -2.87
C ALA A 428 25.25 -13.45 -2.19
N TRP A 429 24.05 -13.52 -2.78
CA TRP A 429 22.88 -14.18 -2.21
C TRP A 429 22.81 -15.69 -2.49
N TYR A 430 21.69 -16.29 -2.10
CA TYR A 430 21.36 -17.68 -2.36
C TYR A 430 20.78 -17.87 -3.76
N GLN A 431 20.87 -19.10 -4.25
CA GLN A 431 20.23 -19.55 -5.46
C GLN A 431 18.71 -19.35 -5.37
N PHE A 432 18.09 -19.08 -6.50
CA PHE A 432 16.65 -19.16 -6.62
C PHE A 432 16.29 -20.52 -7.21
N ASN A 433 15.64 -21.37 -6.42
CA ASN A 433 15.09 -22.64 -6.88
C ASN A 433 13.56 -22.54 -6.99
N LEU A 434 12.93 -22.13 -5.88
CA LEU A 434 11.49 -21.90 -5.78
C LEU A 434 11.20 -20.84 -4.71
N ALA A 435 10.01 -20.26 -4.73
CA ALA A 435 9.56 -19.38 -3.65
C ALA A 435 9.47 -20.14 -2.32
N LEU A 436 10.19 -19.69 -1.27
CA LEU A 436 10.30 -20.49 -0.02
C LEU A 436 9.02 -20.49 0.82
N ASP A 437 8.06 -19.62 0.51
CA ASP A 437 6.80 -19.47 1.24
C ASP A 437 5.66 -20.36 0.69
N ILE A 438 5.94 -21.21 -0.30
CA ILE A 438 5.00 -22.23 -0.76
C ILE A 438 5.39 -23.64 -0.30
N PRO A 439 4.43 -24.56 -0.09
CA PRO A 439 4.71 -25.92 0.38
C PRO A 439 5.70 -26.72 -0.49
N GLU A 440 5.65 -26.55 -1.81
CA GLU A 440 6.49 -27.27 -2.79
C GLU A 440 7.98 -26.98 -2.60
N ALA A 441 8.35 -25.85 -1.99
CA ALA A 441 9.74 -25.54 -1.70
C ALA A 441 10.38 -26.45 -0.64
N ASN A 442 9.60 -27.32 0.02
CA ASN A 442 10.12 -28.33 0.95
C ASN A 442 10.30 -29.72 0.31
N GLU A 443 9.99 -29.88 -0.97
CA GLU A 443 10.27 -31.11 -1.73
C GLU A 443 11.78 -31.29 -1.93
N ASP A 444 12.24 -32.54 -1.96
CA ASP A 444 13.68 -32.89 -1.91
C ASP A 444 14.52 -32.22 -3.02
N GLU A 445 13.91 -31.92 -4.17
CA GLU A 445 14.55 -31.25 -5.30
C GLU A 445 14.84 -29.75 -5.04
N TYR A 446 13.93 -29.05 -4.36
CA TYR A 446 14.00 -27.59 -4.17
C TYR A 446 14.40 -27.15 -2.76
N LYS A 447 14.38 -28.10 -1.81
CA LYS A 447 14.51 -27.87 -0.38
C LYS A 447 15.65 -26.93 0.02
N TYR A 448 16.79 -27.03 -0.65
CA TYR A 448 17.99 -26.28 -0.29
C TYR A 448 18.40 -25.33 -1.40
N SER A 449 18.29 -24.03 -1.12
CA SER A 449 18.88 -22.99 -1.95
C SER A 449 20.29 -22.68 -1.43
N PHE A 450 21.33 -23.13 -2.14
CA PHE A 450 22.72 -22.91 -1.74
C PHE A 450 23.19 -21.49 -2.08
N LYS A 451 24.30 -21.04 -1.49
CA LYS A 451 24.92 -19.76 -1.85
C LYS A 451 25.34 -19.76 -3.32
N ARG A 452 25.02 -18.70 -4.06
CA ARG A 452 25.68 -18.39 -5.35
C ARG A 452 27.15 -18.06 -5.09
N ASN A 453 28.03 -18.35 -6.03
CA ASN A 453 29.48 -18.14 -5.90
C ASN A 453 30.03 -18.77 -4.61
N SER A 454 29.63 -20.00 -4.29
CA SER A 454 29.89 -20.63 -2.98
C SER A 454 31.37 -20.78 -2.65
N ASP A 455 32.25 -20.74 -3.66
CA ASP A 455 33.71 -20.78 -3.57
C ASP A 455 34.32 -19.46 -3.08
N VAL A 456 33.59 -18.35 -3.12
CA VAL A 456 34.06 -17.03 -2.67
C VAL A 456 33.78 -16.84 -1.18
N LEU A 457 34.86 -16.83 -0.38
CA LEU A 457 34.82 -16.65 1.08
C LEU A 457 34.46 -15.21 1.50
N ASP A 458 35.01 -14.20 0.82
CA ASP A 458 34.71 -12.79 1.09
C ASP A 458 33.37 -12.42 0.42
N ARG A 459 32.26 -12.71 1.11
CA ARG A 459 30.90 -12.47 0.58
C ARG A 459 30.62 -11.01 0.24
N MET A 460 31.19 -10.08 1.00
CA MET A 460 31.05 -8.64 0.73
C MET A 460 31.66 -8.24 -0.61
N SER A 461 32.70 -8.93 -1.08
CA SER A 461 33.29 -8.66 -2.39
C SER A 461 32.36 -8.97 -3.57
N LEU A 462 31.31 -9.76 -3.36
CA LEU A 462 30.29 -10.06 -4.37
C LEU A 462 29.17 -9.01 -4.42
N VAL A 463 29.07 -8.14 -3.40
CA VAL A 463 28.11 -7.04 -3.36
C VAL A 463 28.65 -5.87 -4.14
N ILE A 464 27.83 -5.34 -5.06
CA ILE A 464 28.10 -4.07 -5.71
C ILE A 464 27.39 -3.00 -4.88
N ASP A 465 28.13 -2.31 -4.02
CA ASP A 465 27.60 -1.22 -3.20
C ASP A 465 27.96 0.14 -3.81
N GLY A 466 26.95 0.90 -4.25
CA GLY A 466 27.12 2.26 -4.78
C GLY A 466 27.34 3.32 -3.71
N GLY A 467 27.12 2.97 -2.44
CA GLY A 467 27.13 3.84 -1.28
C GLY A 467 25.99 4.86 -1.25
N ILE A 468 25.92 5.63 -0.17
CA ILE A 468 24.96 6.71 -0.01
C ILE A 468 25.37 7.91 -0.88
N LYS A 469 24.43 8.45 -1.66
CA LYS A 469 24.59 9.71 -2.39
C LYS A 469 23.60 10.73 -1.88
N ILE A 470 24.07 11.95 -1.67
CA ILE A 470 23.31 13.06 -1.11
C ILE A 470 23.26 14.19 -2.13
N ILE A 471 22.07 14.73 -2.41
CA ILE A 471 21.90 15.94 -3.22
C ILE A 471 21.02 16.95 -2.48
N ASN A 472 21.39 18.23 -2.60
CA ASN A 472 20.72 19.34 -1.91
C ASN A 472 20.85 20.64 -2.71
N SER A 473 20.37 21.75 -2.13
CA SER A 473 20.40 23.10 -2.72
C SER A 473 21.76 23.55 -3.25
N LYS A 474 22.88 23.05 -2.71
CA LYS A 474 24.25 23.42 -3.14
C LYS A 474 24.76 22.57 -4.30
N SER A 475 24.05 21.48 -4.64
CA SER A 475 24.45 20.47 -5.62
C SER A 475 23.51 20.41 -6.84
N ILE A 476 22.67 21.43 -7.03
CA ILE A 476 21.60 21.52 -8.03
C ILE A 476 22.02 21.17 -9.46
N SER A 477 23.23 21.55 -9.85
CA SER A 477 23.72 21.43 -11.23
C SER A 477 24.43 20.10 -11.52
N LYS A 478 24.55 19.19 -10.54
CA LYS A 478 25.34 17.96 -10.67
C LYS A 478 24.50 16.72 -10.39
N SER A 479 24.60 15.70 -11.26
CA SER A 479 24.14 14.36 -10.91
C SER A 479 25.17 13.68 -10.00
N ALA A 480 24.70 12.88 -9.05
CA ALA A 480 25.55 12.04 -8.22
C ALA A 480 25.41 10.57 -8.67
N LYS A 481 26.52 9.98 -9.12
CA LYS A 481 26.56 8.62 -9.66
C LYS A 481 26.80 7.58 -8.57
N PHE A 482 26.11 6.45 -8.67
CA PHE A 482 26.36 5.24 -7.89
C PHE A 482 27.32 4.34 -8.66
N GLY A 483 28.53 4.20 -8.13
CA GLY A 483 29.54 3.28 -8.64
C GLY A 483 29.97 2.36 -7.51
N GLY A 484 29.93 1.05 -7.76
CA GLY A 484 30.40 0.01 -6.84
C GLY A 484 31.40 -0.91 -7.53
N LYS A 485 31.93 -1.88 -6.78
CA LYS A 485 32.92 -2.83 -7.30
C LYS A 485 32.48 -4.26 -7.09
N PHE A 486 32.48 -5.05 -8.16
CA PHE A 486 32.36 -6.51 -8.08
C PHE A 486 33.76 -7.16 -7.97
N LEU A 487 33.91 -8.09 -7.04
CA LEU A 487 35.17 -8.77 -6.68
C LEU A 487 36.36 -7.79 -6.53
N LYS A 488 36.09 -6.60 -5.95
CA LYS A 488 37.03 -5.50 -5.66
C LYS A 488 37.68 -4.80 -6.89
N ASN A 489 37.65 -5.41 -8.06
CA ASN A 489 38.43 -4.94 -9.22
C ASN A 489 37.57 -4.53 -10.43
N THR A 490 36.29 -4.92 -10.46
CA THR A 490 35.41 -4.62 -11.59
C THR A 490 34.46 -3.49 -11.21
N GLU A 491 34.68 -2.31 -11.79
CA GLU A 491 33.79 -1.16 -11.60
C GLU A 491 32.44 -1.42 -12.26
N VAL A 492 31.36 -1.16 -11.52
CA VAL A 492 29.99 -1.30 -12.00
C VAL A 492 29.21 -0.04 -11.68
N TYR A 493 28.53 0.49 -12.69
CA TYR A 493 27.66 1.66 -12.58
C TYR A 493 26.24 1.19 -12.23
N LEU A 494 25.71 1.61 -11.08
CA LEU A 494 24.37 1.22 -10.64
C LEU A 494 23.29 2.27 -10.94
N GLY A 495 23.68 3.49 -11.30
CA GLY A 495 22.72 4.56 -11.55
C GLY A 495 23.20 5.95 -11.16
N GLU A 496 22.26 6.89 -11.12
CA GLU A 496 22.51 8.26 -10.69
C GLU A 496 21.26 8.93 -10.10
N ILE A 497 21.48 9.87 -9.18
CA ILE A 497 20.43 10.80 -8.70
C ILE A 497 20.71 12.22 -9.17
N PHE A 498 19.65 12.95 -9.47
CA PHE A 498 19.71 14.36 -9.85
C PHE A 498 18.37 15.06 -9.58
N PHE A 499 18.38 16.38 -9.65
CA PHE A 499 17.16 17.17 -9.68
C PHE A 499 16.71 17.40 -11.12
N ASP A 500 15.40 17.44 -11.33
CA ASP A 500 14.84 17.82 -12.61
C ASP A 500 15.45 19.14 -13.12
N LYS A 501 15.98 19.09 -14.35
CA LYS A 501 16.54 20.27 -15.02
C LYS A 501 15.47 21.04 -15.81
N THR A 502 14.30 20.46 -16.02
CA THR A 502 13.24 20.97 -16.88
C THR A 502 12.17 21.76 -16.12
N SER A 503 12.03 21.54 -14.80
CA SER A 503 11.16 22.33 -13.93
C SER A 503 11.96 23.38 -13.12
N PRO A 504 11.94 24.68 -13.50
CA PRO A 504 12.70 25.73 -12.81
C PRO A 504 12.24 25.97 -11.36
N ASN A 505 11.05 25.51 -10.97
CA ASN A 505 10.43 25.79 -9.68
C ASN A 505 10.29 24.57 -8.75
N SER A 506 10.51 23.34 -9.23
CA SER A 506 10.44 22.14 -8.37
C SER A 506 11.69 21.27 -8.53
N LYS A 507 12.57 21.27 -7.52
CA LYS A 507 13.71 20.33 -7.46
C LYS A 507 13.23 18.97 -6.94
N ARG A 508 12.39 18.30 -7.74
CA ARG A 508 11.96 16.91 -7.51
C ARG A 508 13.15 15.97 -7.73
N LEU A 509 13.22 14.89 -6.96
CA LEU A 509 14.32 13.93 -7.07
C LEU A 509 14.03 12.96 -8.20
N HIS A 510 14.97 12.79 -9.11
CA HIS A 510 14.97 11.70 -10.08
C HIS A 510 16.06 10.70 -9.75
N VAL A 511 15.72 9.42 -9.84
CA VAL A 511 16.67 8.30 -9.70
C VAL A 511 16.65 7.48 -10.98
N LEU A 512 17.82 7.28 -11.58
CA LEU A 512 18.05 6.40 -12.73
C LEU A 512 18.83 5.17 -12.31
N GLY A 513 18.50 4.03 -12.90
CA GLY A 513 19.20 2.76 -12.71
C GLY A 513 20.42 2.59 -13.63
N GLY A 514 20.89 1.34 -13.68
CA GLY A 514 21.99 0.89 -14.54
C GLY A 514 21.70 1.00 -16.03
N LYS A 515 22.65 0.56 -16.84
CA LYS A 515 22.61 0.59 -18.32
C LYS A 515 22.22 -0.75 -18.96
N GLY A 516 21.88 -1.75 -18.15
CA GLY A 516 21.55 -3.11 -18.61
C GLY A 516 22.80 -3.95 -18.92
N ILE A 517 23.94 -3.61 -18.33
CA ILE A 517 25.21 -4.31 -18.52
C ILE A 517 25.28 -5.50 -17.57
N ALA A 518 25.50 -6.69 -18.12
CA ALA A 518 25.81 -7.91 -17.39
C ALA A 518 27.04 -8.61 -17.98
N LYS A 519 27.91 -9.16 -17.13
CA LYS A 519 29.13 -9.87 -17.56
C LYS A 519 29.53 -10.99 -16.60
N SER A 520 30.18 -12.02 -17.15
CA SER A 520 30.94 -13.00 -16.39
C SER A 520 32.37 -12.50 -16.19
N ILE A 521 32.90 -12.61 -14.97
CA ILE A 521 34.31 -12.29 -14.69
C ILE A 521 35.28 -13.27 -15.36
N LYS A 522 34.81 -14.49 -15.66
CA LYS A 522 35.57 -15.55 -16.32
C LYS A 522 35.33 -15.59 -17.84
N ASN A 523 34.50 -14.68 -18.38
CA ASN A 523 33.98 -14.73 -19.75
C ASN A 523 33.30 -16.07 -20.10
N GLU A 524 32.70 -16.72 -19.10
CA GLU A 524 31.89 -17.92 -19.30
C GLU A 524 30.50 -17.55 -19.81
N ILE A 525 29.86 -18.46 -20.54
CA ILE A 525 28.46 -18.30 -20.95
C ILE A 525 27.53 -18.52 -19.74
N ALA A 526 26.34 -17.93 -19.78
CA ALA A 526 25.28 -18.28 -18.85
C ALA A 526 24.70 -19.65 -19.20
N LEU A 527 24.36 -20.44 -18.19
CA LEU A 527 23.88 -21.82 -18.33
C LEU A 527 22.46 -22.00 -17.82
N ASP A 528 22.06 -21.18 -16.84
CA ASP A 528 20.80 -21.28 -16.11
C ASP A 528 20.01 -19.97 -16.17
N PHE A 529 18.69 -20.03 -15.98
CA PHE A 529 17.83 -18.85 -16.03
C PHE A 529 18.08 -17.90 -14.86
N ALA A 530 18.46 -18.39 -13.68
CA ALA A 530 18.57 -17.59 -12.46
C ALA A 530 19.95 -17.60 -11.79
N ASN A 531 20.67 -18.72 -11.86
CA ASN A 531 21.80 -19.01 -11.00
C ASN A 531 23.09 -19.21 -11.78
N ASN A 532 23.75 -18.11 -12.16
CA ASN A 532 25.02 -18.16 -12.89
C ASN A 532 26.17 -17.64 -12.03
N ASP A 533 27.04 -18.53 -11.56
CA ASP A 533 28.22 -18.16 -10.78
C ASP A 533 29.25 -17.38 -11.64
N GLY A 534 29.97 -16.46 -11.03
CA GLY A 534 30.93 -15.55 -11.67
C GLY A 534 30.31 -14.37 -12.40
N TRP A 535 28.97 -14.26 -12.44
CA TRP A 535 28.25 -13.17 -13.10
C TRP A 535 27.88 -12.02 -12.17
N TYR A 536 27.81 -10.83 -12.76
CA TYR A 536 27.19 -9.65 -12.17
C TYR A 536 26.30 -8.92 -13.20
N ASP A 537 25.36 -8.13 -12.70
CA ASP A 537 24.57 -7.18 -13.49
C ASP A 537 24.51 -5.81 -12.80
N ASP A 538 23.89 -4.83 -13.45
CA ASP A 538 23.80 -3.45 -12.97
C ASP A 538 22.39 -3.04 -12.50
N THR A 539 21.53 -4.01 -12.22
CA THR A 539 20.30 -3.75 -11.45
C THR A 539 20.65 -3.47 -9.99
N SER A 540 19.73 -2.89 -9.22
CA SER A 540 19.95 -2.54 -7.82
C SER A 540 18.63 -2.12 -7.17
N ASP A 541 18.64 -1.99 -5.85
CA ASP A 541 17.57 -1.33 -5.12
C ASP A 541 18.12 -0.65 -3.86
N GLY A 542 17.30 0.20 -3.25
CA GLY A 542 17.59 0.66 -1.90
C GLY A 542 16.76 1.85 -1.42
N PRO A 543 17.05 2.35 -0.21
CA PRO A 543 16.26 3.37 0.44
C PRO A 543 16.44 4.74 -0.23
N VAL A 544 15.33 5.49 -0.28
CA VAL A 544 15.27 6.92 -0.61
C VAL A 544 14.79 7.67 0.63
N THR A 545 15.61 8.58 1.11
CA THR A 545 15.41 9.32 2.36
C THR A 545 15.56 10.81 2.12
N ALA A 546 15.01 11.62 3.01
CA ALA A 546 15.20 13.05 2.98
C ALA A 546 15.29 13.62 4.39
N ILE A 547 16.04 14.72 4.52
CA ILE A 547 15.96 15.63 5.66
C ILE A 547 15.21 16.85 5.17
N VAL A 548 14.10 17.17 5.83
CA VAL A 548 13.21 18.28 5.45
C VAL A 548 13.14 19.27 6.60
N LYS A 549 13.52 20.52 6.32
CA LYS A 549 13.20 21.66 7.20
C LYS A 549 12.01 22.39 6.63
N PHE A 550 10.97 22.50 7.43
CA PHE A 550 9.73 23.21 7.13
C PHE A 550 9.58 24.34 8.16
N ASN A 551 9.41 25.60 7.71
CA ASN A 551 9.39 26.76 8.61
C ASN A 551 10.57 26.80 9.59
N ASN A 552 11.78 26.45 9.13
CA ASN A 552 13.01 26.33 9.91
C ASN A 552 13.03 25.22 10.99
N LYS A 553 12.02 24.35 11.05
CA LYS A 553 11.99 23.18 11.93
C LYS A 553 12.17 21.90 11.13
N GLU A 554 13.04 21.01 11.60
CA GLU A 554 13.14 19.67 11.01
C GLU A 554 11.89 18.86 11.36
N ILE A 555 11.27 18.25 10.35
CA ILE A 555 10.09 17.40 10.51
C ILE A 555 10.44 15.95 10.18
N ASN A 556 9.76 15.01 10.82
CA ASN A 556 9.96 13.59 10.51
C ASN A 556 9.49 13.29 9.08
N VAL A 557 10.29 12.53 8.32
CA VAL A 557 10.01 12.16 6.93
C VAL A 557 10.01 10.65 6.79
N LYS A 558 8.87 10.06 6.43
CA LYS A 558 8.79 8.62 6.14
C LYS A 558 9.59 8.31 4.85
N PRO A 559 10.53 7.35 4.89
CA PRO A 559 11.38 7.01 3.76
C PRO A 559 10.61 6.25 2.69
N ALA A 560 11.10 6.28 1.45
CA ALA A 560 10.64 5.45 0.34
C ALA A 560 11.73 4.44 -0.07
N TRP A 561 11.42 3.61 -1.05
CA TRP A 561 12.37 2.68 -1.67
C TRP A 561 12.40 2.90 -3.18
N VAL A 562 13.52 2.58 -3.84
CA VAL A 562 13.62 2.55 -5.30
C VAL A 562 14.15 1.19 -5.77
N ILE A 563 13.60 0.68 -6.86
CA ILE A 563 13.95 -0.63 -7.43
C ILE A 563 14.30 -0.45 -8.89
N CYS A 564 15.47 -0.94 -9.30
CA CYS A 564 15.90 -1.00 -10.68
C CYS A 564 15.56 -2.34 -11.30
N ALA A 565 14.58 -2.35 -12.19
CA ALA A 565 14.11 -3.51 -12.89
C ALA A 565 14.67 -3.64 -14.32
N PRO A 566 14.45 -4.78 -15.00
CA PRO A 566 14.53 -4.91 -16.46
C PRO A 566 13.70 -3.85 -17.21
N PRO A 567 13.95 -3.62 -18.51
CA PRO A 567 13.11 -2.77 -19.34
C PRO A 567 11.65 -3.22 -19.36
N ASP A 568 10.74 -2.28 -19.60
CA ASP A 568 9.34 -2.59 -19.88
C ASP A 568 9.15 -2.67 -21.39
N TYR A 569 9.03 -3.88 -21.94
CA TYR A 569 8.87 -4.06 -23.38
C TYR A 569 7.43 -3.88 -23.86
N ALA A 570 6.47 -3.73 -22.94
CA ALA A 570 5.08 -3.45 -23.27
C ALA A 570 4.47 -2.50 -22.22
N PRO A 571 4.94 -1.23 -22.16
CA PRO A 571 4.70 -0.32 -21.05
C PRO A 571 3.22 0.06 -20.83
N MET A 572 2.35 -0.25 -21.78
CA MET A 572 0.90 -0.02 -21.70
C MET A 572 0.11 -1.26 -21.24
N GLN A 573 0.77 -2.41 -21.06
CA GLN A 573 0.12 -3.66 -20.69
C GLN A 573 0.27 -3.94 -19.21
N GLN A 574 -0.78 -4.50 -18.62
CA GLN A 574 -0.81 -4.93 -17.23
C GLN A 574 -1.04 -6.44 -17.18
N SER A 575 -0.43 -7.11 -16.20
CA SER A 575 -0.81 -8.49 -15.88
C SER A 575 -2.15 -8.50 -15.17
N VAL A 576 -2.90 -9.61 -15.24
CA VAL A 576 -4.20 -9.77 -14.59
C VAL A 576 -4.11 -9.47 -13.09
N ARG A 577 -3.01 -9.91 -12.45
CA ARG A 577 -2.64 -9.56 -11.08
C ARG A 577 -1.34 -8.75 -11.10
N THR A 578 -1.36 -7.57 -10.48
CA THR A 578 -0.20 -6.67 -10.40
C THR A 578 0.39 -6.67 -8.99
N VAL A 579 1.60 -6.12 -8.81
CA VAL A 579 2.16 -5.95 -7.45
C VAL A 579 1.30 -5.03 -6.59
N TRP A 580 0.64 -4.04 -7.20
CA TRP A 580 -0.34 -3.22 -6.51
C TRP A 580 -1.46 -4.08 -5.89
N ASP A 581 -2.03 -5.01 -6.66
CA ASP A 581 -3.09 -5.90 -6.18
C ASP A 581 -2.60 -6.78 -5.02
N LEU A 582 -1.41 -7.37 -5.17
CA LEU A 582 -0.79 -8.24 -4.15
C LEU A 582 -0.49 -7.49 -2.84
N MET A 583 0.14 -6.32 -2.93
CA MET A 583 0.47 -5.52 -1.75
C MET A 583 -0.79 -4.91 -1.11
N ARG A 584 -1.83 -4.58 -1.89
CA ARG A 584 -3.12 -4.14 -1.35
C ARG A 584 -3.79 -5.25 -0.55
N ASP A 585 -3.81 -6.47 -1.08
CA ASP A 585 -4.32 -7.65 -0.36
C ASP A 585 -3.56 -7.90 0.95
N LEU A 586 -2.23 -7.91 0.91
CA LEU A 586 -1.39 -8.03 2.11
C LEU A 586 -1.70 -6.91 3.12
N SER A 587 -1.84 -5.68 2.64
CA SER A 587 -2.08 -4.53 3.50
C SER A 587 -3.44 -4.61 4.20
N VAL A 588 -4.46 -5.11 3.51
CA VAL A 588 -5.80 -5.33 4.09
C VAL A 588 -5.78 -6.44 5.15
N ARG A 589 -5.05 -7.53 4.89
CA ARG A 589 -5.00 -8.68 5.79
C ARG A 589 -4.15 -8.44 7.03
N GLU A 590 -2.98 -7.82 6.85
CA GLU A 590 -1.91 -7.83 7.85
C GLU A 590 -1.44 -6.43 8.29
N LEU A 591 -1.75 -5.35 7.54
CA LEU A 591 -1.23 -3.99 7.81
C LEU A 591 -2.33 -2.96 8.10
N ASN A 592 -3.51 -3.43 8.53
CA ASN A 592 -4.66 -2.60 8.94
C ASN A 592 -5.16 -1.60 7.87
N LEU A 593 -4.91 -1.85 6.57
CA LEU A 593 -5.58 -1.10 5.51
C LEU A 593 -7.06 -1.49 5.49
N PRO A 594 -8.02 -0.54 5.56
CA PRO A 594 -9.43 -0.88 5.52
C PRO A 594 -9.81 -1.63 4.24
N ALA A 595 -10.49 -2.77 4.38
CA ALA A 595 -11.11 -3.42 3.25
C ALA A 595 -12.27 -2.56 2.72
N PRO A 596 -12.48 -2.47 1.39
CA PRO A 596 -13.67 -1.84 0.84
C PRO A 596 -14.95 -2.50 1.38
N ILE A 597 -15.93 -1.69 1.80
CA ILE A 597 -17.25 -2.18 2.24
C ILE A 597 -18.00 -2.84 1.08
N SER A 598 -17.87 -2.26 -0.12
CA SER A 598 -18.40 -2.78 -1.36
C SER A 598 -17.42 -2.42 -2.49
N PRO A 599 -17.09 -3.36 -3.40
CA PRO A 599 -16.17 -3.10 -4.49
C PRO A 599 -16.78 -2.13 -5.52
N SER A 600 -15.94 -1.31 -6.12
CA SER A 600 -16.28 -0.53 -7.31
C SER A 600 -16.24 -1.43 -8.55
N PHE A 601 -17.25 -1.30 -9.41
CA PHE A 601 -17.22 -1.95 -10.71
C PHE A 601 -15.99 -1.51 -11.52
N SER A 602 -15.77 -0.20 -11.67
CA SER A 602 -14.74 0.33 -12.57
C SER A 602 -13.32 0.17 -12.04
N TYR A 603 -13.11 0.19 -10.72
CA TYR A 603 -11.79 0.18 -10.10
C TYR A 603 -11.37 -1.16 -9.51
N ASP A 604 -12.32 -2.03 -9.11
CA ASP A 604 -12.01 -3.30 -8.43
C ASP A 604 -12.39 -4.53 -9.25
N ILE A 605 -13.48 -4.48 -10.04
CA ILE A 605 -14.00 -5.65 -10.77
C ILE A 605 -13.56 -5.64 -12.24
N PHE A 606 -13.90 -4.60 -12.98
CA PHE A 606 -13.64 -4.49 -14.41
C PHE A 606 -12.15 -4.62 -14.78
N PRO A 607 -11.18 -4.07 -14.01
CA PRO A 607 -9.77 -4.22 -14.34
C PRO A 607 -9.31 -5.68 -14.47
N ILE A 608 -9.87 -6.62 -13.68
CA ILE A 608 -9.53 -8.05 -13.77
C ILE A 608 -9.84 -8.59 -15.18
N PHE A 609 -11.02 -8.24 -15.70
CA PHE A 609 -11.48 -8.66 -17.03
C PHE A 609 -10.79 -7.89 -18.16
N LYS A 610 -10.67 -6.57 -18.01
CA LYS A 610 -9.98 -5.67 -18.95
C LYS A 610 -8.56 -6.14 -19.22
N ARG A 611 -7.80 -6.46 -18.17
CA ARG A 611 -6.40 -6.90 -18.28
C ARG A 611 -6.26 -8.21 -19.05
N MET A 612 -7.18 -9.18 -18.89
CA MET A 612 -7.19 -10.39 -19.72
C MET A 612 -7.38 -10.06 -21.21
N THR A 613 -8.29 -9.14 -21.54
CA THR A 613 -8.47 -8.69 -22.93
C THR A 613 -7.27 -7.90 -23.45
N GLU A 614 -6.60 -7.10 -22.62
CA GLU A 614 -5.45 -6.28 -23.03
C GLU A 614 -4.19 -7.12 -23.32
N LEU A 615 -4.06 -8.29 -22.68
CA LEU A 615 -2.98 -9.24 -22.98
C LEU A 615 -3.02 -9.79 -24.43
N GLN A 616 -4.09 -9.57 -25.20
CA GLN A 616 -4.18 -9.96 -26.63
C GLN A 616 -3.05 -9.41 -27.51
N TRP A 617 -2.42 -8.32 -27.07
CA TRP A 617 -1.40 -7.60 -27.82
C TRP A 617 -0.01 -8.20 -27.69
N VAL A 618 0.17 -9.08 -26.70
CA VAL A 618 1.46 -9.61 -26.28
C VAL A 618 1.45 -11.14 -26.12
N ASN A 619 0.30 -11.79 -26.24
CA ASN A 619 0.18 -13.25 -26.26
C ASN A 619 -1.01 -13.69 -27.14
N LYS A 620 -0.78 -14.70 -27.99
CA LYS A 620 -1.76 -15.16 -28.97
C LYS A 620 -2.88 -16.02 -28.37
N GLY A 621 -2.64 -16.74 -27.28
CA GLY A 621 -3.69 -17.46 -26.57
C GLY A 621 -4.74 -16.49 -26.01
N PHE A 622 -4.29 -15.41 -25.36
CA PHE A 622 -5.19 -14.35 -24.88
C PHE A 622 -5.96 -13.66 -26.02
N LEU A 623 -5.31 -13.40 -27.17
CA LEU A 623 -5.99 -12.87 -28.36
C LEU A 623 -7.15 -13.75 -28.80
N THR A 624 -6.92 -15.06 -28.90
CA THR A 624 -7.87 -16.01 -29.49
C THR A 624 -9.19 -16.07 -28.71
N THR A 625 -9.14 -15.93 -27.38
CA THR A 625 -10.33 -16.02 -26.53
C THR A 625 -10.85 -14.68 -26.02
N PHE A 626 -9.97 -13.78 -25.59
CA PHE A 626 -10.35 -12.50 -24.96
C PHE A 626 -10.12 -11.28 -25.84
N GLY A 627 -9.37 -11.42 -26.94
CA GLY A 627 -9.03 -10.30 -27.81
C GLY A 627 -10.14 -9.93 -28.80
N PHE A 628 -9.77 -9.10 -29.77
CA PHE A 628 -10.68 -8.68 -30.85
C PHE A 628 -11.29 -9.89 -31.59
N ASN A 629 -12.61 -9.89 -31.80
CA ASN A 629 -13.42 -11.02 -32.29
C ASN A 629 -13.37 -12.30 -31.43
N GLY A 630 -12.71 -12.27 -30.27
CA GLY A 630 -12.72 -13.36 -29.31
C GLY A 630 -14.09 -13.53 -28.65
N VAL A 631 -14.30 -14.70 -28.05
CA VAL A 631 -15.56 -15.04 -27.35
C VAL A 631 -15.81 -14.08 -26.19
N TYR A 632 -14.76 -13.71 -25.44
CA TYR A 632 -14.81 -12.92 -24.21
C TYR A 632 -14.05 -11.59 -24.33
N ASN A 633 -14.33 -10.81 -25.37
CA ASN A 633 -13.78 -9.46 -25.50
C ASN A 633 -14.40 -8.48 -24.48
N PHE A 634 -13.90 -8.49 -23.25
CA PHE A 634 -14.49 -7.75 -22.14
C PHE A 634 -14.45 -6.23 -22.29
N ASN A 635 -13.62 -5.71 -23.21
CA ASN A 635 -13.55 -4.27 -23.50
C ASN A 635 -14.69 -3.78 -24.40
N GLU A 636 -15.52 -4.66 -24.98
CA GLU A 636 -16.70 -4.27 -25.74
C GLU A 636 -17.86 -3.86 -24.84
N ASN A 637 -18.64 -2.86 -25.26
CA ASN A 637 -19.79 -2.36 -24.50
C ASN A 637 -20.76 -3.48 -24.07
N ARG A 638 -21.02 -4.48 -24.93
CA ARG A 638 -21.92 -5.59 -24.57
C ARG A 638 -21.45 -6.38 -23.33
N TRP A 639 -20.14 -6.53 -23.17
CA TRP A 639 -19.56 -7.24 -22.04
C TRP A 639 -19.51 -6.37 -20.81
N ILE A 640 -19.15 -5.09 -20.97
CA ILE A 640 -19.17 -4.10 -19.89
C ILE A 640 -20.58 -3.99 -19.28
N GLU A 641 -21.62 -3.83 -20.12
CA GLU A 641 -23.01 -3.78 -19.67
C GLU A 641 -23.43 -5.06 -18.95
N LYS A 642 -22.96 -6.23 -19.43
CA LYS A 642 -23.26 -7.51 -18.76
C LYS A 642 -22.48 -7.70 -17.47
N LEU A 643 -21.25 -7.21 -17.37
CA LEU A 643 -20.44 -7.30 -16.15
C LEU A 643 -20.94 -6.33 -15.07
N ARG A 644 -21.44 -5.14 -15.44
CA ARG A 644 -21.97 -4.15 -14.49
C ARG A 644 -23.41 -4.41 -14.04
N ASP A 645 -24.13 -5.33 -14.68
CA ASP A 645 -25.47 -5.73 -14.26
C ASP A 645 -25.43 -6.60 -12.99
N GLY A 646 -25.68 -5.96 -11.84
CA GLY A 646 -25.78 -6.59 -10.53
C GLY A 646 -27.13 -7.25 -10.21
N THR A 647 -28.11 -7.22 -11.12
CA THR A 647 -29.46 -7.74 -10.87
C THR A 647 -29.50 -9.26 -10.77
N MET A 648 -30.59 -9.80 -10.20
CA MET A 648 -30.81 -11.25 -10.06
C MET A 648 -30.89 -11.97 -11.42
N ASN A 649 -31.36 -11.29 -12.47
CA ASN A 649 -31.47 -11.87 -13.81
C ASN A 649 -30.10 -12.25 -14.41
N ASN A 650 -29.05 -11.58 -13.98
CA ASN A 650 -27.68 -11.79 -14.45
C ASN A 650 -26.83 -12.64 -13.48
N LEU A 651 -27.41 -13.12 -12.38
CA LEU A 651 -26.69 -13.90 -11.35
C LEU A 651 -25.96 -15.11 -11.91
N GLU A 652 -26.62 -15.91 -12.75
CA GLU A 652 -26.02 -17.14 -13.30
C GLU A 652 -24.83 -16.85 -14.22
N PHE A 653 -24.88 -15.74 -14.95
CA PHE A 653 -23.73 -15.29 -15.72
C PHE A 653 -22.56 -14.92 -14.81
N ARG A 654 -22.80 -14.14 -13.74
CA ARG A 654 -21.75 -13.77 -12.80
C ARG A 654 -21.14 -15.00 -12.12
N ARG A 655 -21.96 -15.97 -11.72
CA ARG A 655 -21.50 -17.28 -11.20
C ARG A 655 -20.63 -18.03 -12.21
N GLN A 656 -21.04 -18.10 -13.48
CA GLN A 656 -20.27 -18.78 -14.52
C GLN A 656 -18.90 -18.16 -14.73
N MET A 657 -18.81 -16.82 -14.74
CA MET A 657 -17.53 -16.09 -14.85
C MET A 657 -16.67 -16.28 -13.61
N PHE A 658 -17.24 -16.15 -12.41
CA PHE A 658 -16.52 -16.37 -11.15
C PHE A 658 -15.91 -17.77 -11.07
N ASN A 659 -16.66 -18.79 -11.47
CA ASN A 659 -16.22 -20.19 -11.47
C ASN A 659 -15.11 -20.48 -12.50
N GLN A 660 -14.81 -19.56 -13.42
CA GLN A 660 -13.63 -19.70 -14.29
C GLN A 660 -12.34 -19.40 -13.54
N PHE A 661 -12.38 -18.56 -12.49
CA PHE A 661 -11.19 -18.17 -11.76
C PHE A 661 -10.71 -19.26 -10.82
N ARG A 662 -9.41 -19.57 -10.92
CA ARG A 662 -8.73 -20.59 -10.11
C ARG A 662 -8.76 -20.23 -8.63
N GLN A 663 -9.08 -21.21 -7.80
CA GLN A 663 -8.92 -21.16 -6.35
C GLN A 663 -8.24 -22.44 -5.90
N PHE A 664 -7.09 -22.34 -5.24
CA PHE A 664 -6.23 -23.51 -4.98
C PHE A 664 -6.91 -24.60 -4.15
N ASP A 665 -7.81 -24.22 -3.25
CA ASP A 665 -8.48 -25.15 -2.34
C ASP A 665 -9.69 -25.88 -2.96
N LEU A 666 -10.04 -25.58 -4.22
CA LEU A 666 -11.15 -26.23 -4.92
C LEU A 666 -10.70 -27.44 -5.76
N PRO A 667 -11.51 -28.50 -5.87
CA PRO A 667 -11.22 -29.62 -6.77
C PRO A 667 -11.03 -29.15 -8.22
N GLY A 668 -10.02 -29.68 -8.90
CA GLY A 668 -9.69 -29.33 -10.29
C GLY A 668 -8.86 -28.05 -10.45
N SER A 669 -8.42 -27.43 -9.35
CA SER A 669 -7.57 -26.23 -9.35
C SER A 669 -6.21 -26.40 -10.02
N GLN A 670 -5.80 -27.62 -10.38
CA GLN A 670 -4.60 -27.91 -11.16
C GLN A 670 -4.78 -27.66 -12.67
N SER A 671 -6.03 -27.60 -13.15
CA SER A 671 -6.33 -27.54 -14.59
C SER A 671 -5.77 -26.26 -15.24
N PRO A 672 -5.00 -26.33 -16.33
CA PRO A 672 -4.50 -25.14 -17.04
C PRO A 672 -5.63 -24.27 -17.62
N ALA A 673 -6.84 -24.81 -17.77
CA ALA A 673 -7.97 -24.11 -18.39
C ALA A 673 -8.59 -22.99 -17.53
N LEU A 674 -8.41 -23.01 -16.20
CA LEU A 674 -8.96 -21.99 -15.30
C LEU A 674 -8.16 -20.67 -15.39
N TRP A 675 -8.84 -19.56 -15.17
CA TRP A 675 -8.27 -18.22 -15.26
C TRP A 675 -7.54 -17.78 -13.98
N PRO A 676 -6.52 -16.93 -14.12
CA PRO A 676 -5.91 -16.48 -15.38
C PRO A 676 -4.99 -17.56 -15.99
N TRP A 677 -4.78 -17.50 -17.31
CA TRP A 677 -3.89 -18.41 -18.06
C TRP A 677 -2.40 -18.07 -17.90
N LEU A 678 -1.99 -17.82 -16.66
CA LEU A 678 -0.60 -17.55 -16.31
C LEU A 678 -0.03 -18.68 -15.44
N TYR A 679 1.25 -18.98 -15.62
CA TYR A 679 1.98 -19.89 -14.72
C TYR A 679 2.01 -19.36 -13.29
N GLY A 680 2.11 -20.29 -12.33
CA GLY A 680 2.16 -20.00 -10.89
C GLY A 680 3.53 -20.29 -10.29
N ASP A 681 3.68 -20.04 -8.99
CA ASP A 681 4.96 -20.09 -8.29
C ASP A 681 5.64 -21.47 -8.31
N ALA A 682 4.83 -22.54 -8.33
CA ALA A 682 5.29 -23.93 -8.36
C ALA A 682 5.39 -24.49 -9.78
N THR A 683 5.59 -23.61 -10.78
CA THR A 683 5.61 -24.05 -12.17
C THR A 683 6.84 -24.87 -12.49
N GLU A 684 6.60 -26.01 -13.14
CA GLU A 684 7.62 -26.86 -13.74
C GLU A 684 7.29 -27.09 -15.21
N ILE A 685 8.30 -27.34 -16.04
CA ILE A 685 8.13 -27.65 -17.46
C ILE A 685 7.31 -28.95 -17.61
N VAL A 686 7.62 -29.96 -16.80
CA VAL A 686 6.83 -31.18 -16.69
C VAL A 686 6.07 -31.08 -15.37
N GLY A 687 4.80 -30.67 -15.44
CA GLY A 687 4.05 -30.34 -14.23
C GLY A 687 4.00 -31.48 -13.20
N SER A 688 4.38 -31.19 -11.97
CA SER A 688 4.32 -32.08 -10.79
C SER A 688 2.89 -32.40 -10.32
N GLY A 689 1.87 -31.75 -10.90
CA GLY A 689 0.50 -31.81 -10.41
C GLY A 689 0.23 -30.86 -9.23
N SER A 690 1.12 -29.90 -8.95
CA SER A 690 0.85 -28.87 -7.94
C SER A 690 -0.37 -28.01 -8.32
N PRO A 691 -1.28 -27.68 -7.37
CA PRO A 691 -2.32 -26.67 -7.62
C PRO A 691 -1.74 -25.27 -7.90
N ARG A 692 -0.47 -25.03 -7.53
CA ARG A 692 0.28 -23.78 -7.76
C ARG A 692 1.13 -23.78 -9.03
N GLN A 693 1.00 -24.79 -9.90
CA GLN A 693 1.56 -24.77 -11.26
C GLN A 693 1.08 -23.55 -12.06
N HIS A 694 -0.13 -23.07 -11.76
CA HIS A 694 -0.81 -21.97 -12.42
C HIS A 694 -1.20 -20.91 -11.38
N SER A 695 -1.27 -19.65 -11.77
CA SER A 695 -1.57 -18.54 -10.86
C SER A 695 -3.07 -18.45 -10.50
N THR A 696 -3.34 -17.70 -9.43
CA THR A 696 -4.68 -17.33 -8.95
C THR A 696 -4.74 -15.82 -8.71
N LEU A 697 -5.94 -15.25 -8.54
CA LEU A 697 -6.10 -13.87 -8.09
C LEU A 697 -5.75 -13.75 -6.59
N THR A 698 -5.63 -12.53 -6.08
CA THR A 698 -5.49 -12.31 -4.63
C THR A 698 -6.77 -12.69 -3.86
N ASN A 699 -6.64 -13.00 -2.57
CA ASN A 699 -7.79 -13.28 -1.71
C ASN A 699 -8.79 -12.10 -1.69
N LEU A 700 -8.28 -10.86 -1.67
CA LEU A 700 -9.09 -9.65 -1.76
C LEU A 700 -9.85 -9.58 -3.09
N GLN A 701 -9.20 -9.84 -4.23
CA GLN A 701 -9.87 -9.87 -5.55
C GLN A 701 -10.95 -10.96 -5.60
N ILE A 702 -10.68 -12.17 -5.11
CA ILE A 702 -11.67 -13.25 -5.04
C ILE A 702 -12.87 -12.84 -4.16
N LYS A 703 -12.63 -12.22 -3.01
CA LYS A 703 -13.70 -11.71 -2.13
C LYS A 703 -14.53 -10.59 -2.79
N MET A 704 -13.89 -9.72 -3.57
CA MET A 704 -14.58 -8.66 -4.32
C MET A 704 -15.41 -9.26 -5.47
N LEU A 705 -14.88 -10.26 -6.19
CA LEU A 705 -15.64 -10.99 -7.20
C LEU A 705 -16.82 -11.76 -6.59
N GLN A 706 -16.70 -12.32 -5.39
CA GLN A 706 -17.84 -12.94 -4.71
C GLN A 706 -18.94 -11.92 -4.39
N GLN A 707 -18.59 -10.73 -3.87
CA GLN A 707 -19.56 -9.65 -3.66
C GLN A 707 -20.19 -9.20 -4.99
N TRP A 708 -19.41 -9.17 -6.07
CA TRP A 708 -19.92 -8.91 -7.41
C TRP A 708 -20.93 -9.98 -7.87
N VAL A 709 -20.65 -11.27 -7.65
CA VAL A 709 -21.61 -12.36 -7.89
C VAL A 709 -22.90 -12.12 -7.11
N ASP A 710 -22.79 -11.72 -5.84
CA ASP A 710 -23.94 -11.46 -4.96
C ASP A 710 -24.72 -10.19 -5.35
N GLY A 711 -24.22 -9.37 -6.29
CA GLY A 711 -24.82 -8.09 -6.69
C GLY A 711 -24.49 -6.93 -5.74
N ASN A 712 -23.57 -7.13 -4.79
CA ASN A 712 -23.17 -6.17 -3.76
C ASN A 712 -21.96 -5.33 -4.19
N PHE A 713 -22.07 -4.59 -5.29
CA PHE A 713 -21.01 -3.72 -5.80
C PHE A 713 -21.57 -2.37 -6.26
N ILE A 714 -20.71 -1.36 -6.32
CA ILE A 714 -21.07 -0.02 -6.78
C ILE A 714 -20.87 0.04 -8.30
N ASP A 715 -21.96 0.21 -9.03
CA ASP A 715 -21.90 0.51 -10.46
C ASP A 715 -21.59 2.00 -10.68
N ASP A 716 -20.30 2.29 -10.86
CA ASP A 716 -19.76 3.64 -11.06
C ASP A 716 -19.29 3.92 -12.49
N TRP A 717 -19.59 3.02 -13.44
CA TRP A 717 -19.05 3.05 -14.81
C TRP A 717 -19.34 4.35 -15.56
N ASP A 718 -20.56 4.87 -15.52
CA ASP A 718 -20.88 6.11 -16.26
C ASP A 718 -20.16 7.33 -15.67
N THR A 719 -19.96 7.34 -14.34
CA THR A 719 -19.18 8.37 -13.65
C THR A 719 -17.69 8.24 -14.00
N TYR A 720 -17.18 7.01 -14.04
CA TYR A 720 -15.81 6.68 -14.44
C TYR A 720 -15.54 7.13 -15.89
N LYS A 721 -16.41 6.72 -16.83
CA LYS A 721 -16.34 7.05 -18.25
C LYS A 721 -16.26 8.55 -18.51
N THR A 722 -17.03 9.32 -17.75
CA THR A 722 -17.09 10.79 -17.90
C THR A 722 -15.86 11.50 -17.31
N ASN A 723 -15.30 11.00 -16.21
CA ASN A 723 -14.28 11.71 -15.44
C ASN A 723 -12.83 11.24 -15.67
N TYR A 724 -12.63 10.00 -16.14
CA TYR A 724 -11.32 9.33 -16.06
C TYR A 724 -10.77 8.77 -17.38
N ILE A 725 -11.54 8.75 -18.48
CA ILE A 725 -11.05 8.26 -19.77
C ILE A 725 -9.97 9.17 -20.39
N ASN A 726 -9.89 10.43 -19.96
CA ASN A 726 -8.86 11.35 -20.40
C ASN A 726 -7.81 11.52 -19.29
N PRO A 727 -6.67 10.81 -19.35
CA PRO A 727 -5.62 10.95 -18.35
C PRO A 727 -5.05 12.36 -18.39
N LYS A 728 -4.79 12.91 -17.21
CA LYS A 728 -4.23 14.26 -17.02
C LYS A 728 -2.92 14.19 -16.23
N PRO A 729 -2.04 15.21 -16.33
CA PRO A 729 -0.83 15.26 -15.53
C PRO A 729 -1.14 15.18 -14.03
N LEU A 730 -0.24 14.56 -13.25
CA LEU A 730 -0.43 14.38 -11.81
C LEU A 730 -0.71 15.70 -11.07
N ASP A 731 -0.05 16.79 -11.48
CA ASP A 731 -0.20 18.11 -10.87
C ASP A 731 -1.63 18.71 -11.03
N GLU A 732 -2.47 18.13 -11.89
CA GLU A 732 -3.88 18.50 -12.09
C GLU A 732 -4.86 17.68 -11.21
N TYR A 733 -4.36 16.72 -10.43
CA TYR A 733 -5.15 16.00 -9.44
C TYR A 733 -5.16 16.75 -8.09
N PRO A 734 -6.22 16.59 -7.28
CA PRO A 734 -6.24 17.08 -5.90
C PRO A 734 -5.00 16.61 -5.14
N VAL A 735 -4.38 17.50 -4.38
CA VAL A 735 -3.08 17.22 -3.75
C VAL A 735 -3.16 16.04 -2.79
N GLU A 736 -4.32 15.85 -2.15
CA GLU A 736 -4.62 14.73 -1.27
C GLU A 736 -4.60 13.35 -1.98
N GLU A 737 -4.80 13.31 -3.29
CA GLU A 737 -4.82 12.07 -4.09
C GLU A 737 -3.47 11.76 -4.74
N GLN A 738 -2.62 12.78 -4.96
CA GLN A 738 -1.41 12.64 -5.77
C GLN A 738 -0.44 11.59 -5.20
N ALA A 739 -0.33 11.48 -3.88
CA ALA A 739 0.56 10.54 -3.21
C ALA A 739 0.19 9.06 -3.49
N ASP A 740 -1.09 8.73 -3.37
CA ASP A 740 -1.59 7.37 -3.62
C ASP A 740 -1.56 7.03 -5.12
N LEU A 741 -1.87 8.00 -5.98
CA LEU A 741 -1.75 7.85 -7.43
C LEU A 741 -0.32 7.52 -7.86
N LEU A 742 0.69 8.20 -7.29
CA LEU A 742 2.10 7.90 -7.56
C LEU A 742 2.46 6.47 -7.19
N THR A 743 2.11 6.04 -5.97
CA THR A 743 2.41 4.68 -5.50
C THR A 743 1.69 3.63 -6.34
N LYS A 744 0.40 3.83 -6.64
CA LYS A 744 -0.35 2.92 -7.50
C LYS A 744 0.27 2.87 -8.90
N ALA A 745 0.54 4.01 -9.53
CA ALA A 745 1.10 4.09 -10.86
C ALA A 745 2.46 3.37 -10.97
N ALA A 746 3.30 3.46 -9.93
CA ALA A 746 4.57 2.74 -9.90
C ALA A 746 4.39 1.22 -9.83
N LEU A 747 3.40 0.73 -9.07
CA LEU A 747 3.22 -0.71 -8.77
C LEU A 747 2.26 -1.46 -9.71
N ASP A 748 1.31 -0.76 -10.35
CA ASP A 748 0.29 -1.39 -11.20
C ASP A 748 0.87 -1.90 -12.54
N PHE A 749 2.09 -1.46 -12.89
CA PHE A 749 2.86 -1.94 -14.04
C PHE A 749 3.96 -2.93 -13.63
N CYS A 750 3.98 -3.42 -12.39
CA CYS A 750 4.87 -4.49 -11.93
C CYS A 750 4.13 -5.84 -11.89
N LEU A 751 4.83 -6.92 -12.23
CA LEU A 751 4.23 -8.26 -12.28
C LEU A 751 4.07 -8.85 -10.89
N ALA A 752 2.90 -9.40 -10.63
CA ALA A 752 2.71 -10.33 -9.54
C ALA A 752 2.47 -11.72 -10.14
N ASP A 753 3.37 -12.63 -9.78
CA ASP A 753 3.30 -14.05 -10.02
C ASP A 753 3.37 -14.49 -11.52
N ALA A 754 3.88 -15.67 -11.84
CA ALA A 754 4.65 -16.55 -10.96
C ALA A 754 5.81 -15.79 -10.30
N PHE A 755 6.10 -16.08 -9.04
CA PHE A 755 7.37 -15.67 -8.46
C PHE A 755 8.37 -16.78 -8.71
N HIS A 756 8.82 -16.86 -9.97
CA HIS A 756 9.77 -17.87 -10.45
C HIS A 756 10.95 -17.28 -11.29
N PRO A 757 11.75 -16.33 -10.76
CA PRO A 757 11.50 -15.50 -9.58
C PRO A 757 10.52 -14.33 -9.84
N GLY A 758 10.20 -13.99 -11.10
CA GLY A 758 9.47 -12.77 -11.47
C GLY A 758 10.41 -11.74 -12.13
N CYS A 759 9.92 -10.54 -12.52
CA CYS A 759 10.77 -9.55 -13.20
C CYS A 759 11.30 -8.43 -12.30
N GLU A 760 10.43 -7.62 -11.69
CA GLU A 760 10.85 -6.47 -10.88
C GLU A 760 11.26 -6.86 -9.45
N MET A 761 10.49 -7.76 -8.85
CA MET A 761 10.56 -8.21 -7.46
C MET A 761 10.05 -9.65 -7.39
N THR A 762 10.16 -10.28 -6.21
CA THR A 762 9.71 -11.65 -5.99
C THR A 762 9.00 -11.85 -4.65
N TRP A 763 8.67 -13.09 -4.31
CA TRP A 763 7.81 -13.53 -3.21
C TRP A 763 8.05 -12.92 -1.82
N PRO A 764 9.25 -12.45 -1.39
CA PRO A 764 9.39 -11.82 -0.08
C PRO A 764 8.49 -10.58 0.08
N ILE A 765 8.12 -9.92 -1.01
CA ILE A 765 7.22 -8.76 -0.95
C ILE A 765 5.81 -9.11 -0.44
N ARG A 766 5.41 -10.38 -0.35
CA ARG A 766 4.15 -10.80 0.31
C ARG A 766 4.31 -11.18 1.79
N ILE A 767 5.46 -10.88 2.40
CA ILE A 767 5.70 -11.06 3.84
C ILE A 767 5.47 -9.75 4.59
N SER A 768 4.53 -9.75 5.54
CA SER A 768 4.08 -8.54 6.24
C SER A 768 5.15 -7.90 7.14
N SER A 769 6.06 -8.69 7.72
CA SER A 769 7.13 -8.17 8.59
C SER A 769 8.10 -7.23 7.87
N MET A 770 8.14 -7.26 6.53
CA MET A 770 8.97 -6.36 5.72
C MET A 770 8.40 -4.92 5.65
N TYR A 771 7.21 -4.65 6.19
CA TYR A 771 6.50 -3.37 6.01
C TYR A 771 6.33 -2.58 7.31
N ASP A 772 6.61 -1.28 7.26
CA ASP A 772 6.36 -0.32 8.34
C ASP A 772 4.89 0.14 8.32
N SER A 773 4.36 0.34 7.11
CA SER A 773 2.97 0.70 6.84
C SER A 773 2.57 0.13 5.47
N PRO A 774 1.27 0.16 5.07
CA PRO A 774 0.86 -0.21 3.72
C PRO A 774 1.77 0.40 2.65
N PHE A 775 2.24 -0.45 1.73
CA PHE A 775 3.13 -0.09 0.62
C PHE A 775 4.47 0.56 1.00
N ARG A 776 4.95 0.45 2.24
CA ARG A 776 6.22 1.04 2.68
C ARG A 776 7.09 0.01 3.40
N PHE A 777 8.23 -0.33 2.80
CA PHE A 777 9.19 -1.25 3.43
C PHE A 777 9.75 -0.66 4.73
N LYS A 778 9.95 -1.51 5.73
CA LYS A 778 10.71 -1.16 6.93
C LYS A 778 12.15 -0.87 6.54
N PHE A 779 12.67 0.22 7.07
CA PHE A 779 14.04 0.65 6.83
C PHE A 779 14.65 1.12 8.14
N ASP A 780 15.81 0.57 8.46
CA ASP A 780 16.65 1.01 9.57
C ASP A 780 17.98 1.50 9.00
N ARG A 781 18.36 2.74 9.31
CA ARG A 781 19.60 3.35 8.82
C ARG A 781 20.85 2.72 9.44
N ASP A 782 20.72 2.10 10.61
CA ASP A 782 21.84 1.49 11.32
C ASP A 782 22.09 0.05 10.85
N ASN A 783 21.15 -0.54 10.11
CA ASN A 783 21.32 -1.88 9.53
C ASN A 783 22.34 -1.85 8.37
N LEU A 784 23.39 -2.66 8.51
CA LEU A 784 24.45 -2.78 7.52
C LEU A 784 24.19 -3.95 6.58
N ILE A 785 24.59 -3.78 5.30
CA ILE A 785 24.49 -4.84 4.29
C ILE A 785 25.18 -6.13 4.77
N LYS A 786 26.40 -6.02 5.29
CA LYS A 786 27.22 -7.17 5.74
C LYS A 786 26.52 -8.06 6.77
N ASP A 787 25.64 -7.51 7.59
CA ASP A 787 24.96 -8.22 8.67
C ASP A 787 23.69 -8.94 8.16
N ASN A 788 23.36 -8.75 6.87
CA ASN A 788 22.15 -9.24 6.21
C ASN A 788 22.45 -10.08 4.96
N LEU A 789 23.66 -10.64 4.83
CA LEU A 789 24.11 -11.43 3.66
C LEU A 789 24.22 -12.93 3.89
N ASP A 790 24.29 -13.40 5.14
CA ASP A 790 24.62 -14.79 5.44
C ASP A 790 23.67 -15.39 6.49
N TYR A 791 22.94 -16.41 6.08
CA TYR A 791 21.97 -17.17 6.88
C TYR A 791 22.34 -18.67 6.96
N GLY A 792 23.59 -19.02 6.66
CA GLY A 792 24.10 -20.39 6.64
C GLY A 792 24.55 -20.86 5.26
N PRO A 793 25.02 -22.12 5.11
CA PRO A 793 25.48 -22.66 3.82
C PRO A 793 24.36 -22.75 2.76
N PHE A 794 23.11 -22.84 3.20
CA PHE A 794 21.92 -22.82 2.37
C PHE A 794 20.77 -22.15 3.14
N ILE A 795 19.71 -21.80 2.43
CA ILE A 795 18.41 -21.42 2.99
C ILE A 795 17.33 -22.39 2.52
N ASP A 796 16.29 -22.50 3.33
CA ASP A 796 15.11 -23.33 3.10
C ASP A 796 13.89 -22.64 3.72
N GLN A 797 12.72 -23.28 3.64
CA GLN A 797 11.48 -22.75 4.20
C GLN A 797 11.54 -22.46 5.72
N THR A 798 12.45 -23.08 6.47
CA THR A 798 12.59 -22.81 7.91
C THR A 798 13.02 -21.37 8.20
N LEU A 799 13.63 -20.68 7.22
CA LEU A 799 14.05 -19.30 7.30
C LEU A 799 12.91 -18.34 7.69
N LEU A 800 11.68 -18.63 7.26
CA LEU A 800 10.48 -17.83 7.55
C LEU A 800 10.20 -17.68 9.06
N ASN A 801 10.62 -18.67 9.85
CA ASN A 801 10.34 -18.72 11.28
C ASN A 801 11.59 -18.49 12.15
N LYS A 802 12.74 -18.17 11.55
CA LYS A 802 13.97 -17.90 12.31
C LYS A 802 13.92 -16.50 12.93
N ILE A 803 14.47 -16.38 14.14
CA ILE A 803 14.65 -15.08 14.83
C ILE A 803 15.50 -14.13 13.98
N ILE A 804 16.57 -14.66 13.37
CA ILE A 804 17.42 -13.94 12.42
C ILE A 804 16.96 -14.36 11.03
N ASN A 805 16.31 -13.44 10.31
CA ASN A 805 15.76 -13.66 8.98
C ASN A 805 15.88 -12.39 8.11
N PRO A 806 15.79 -12.51 6.77
CA PRO A 806 15.90 -11.37 5.86
C PRO A 806 14.60 -10.57 5.66
N PHE A 807 13.53 -10.86 6.41
CA PHE A 807 12.17 -10.36 6.17
C PHE A 807 11.74 -9.24 7.14
N GLU A 808 12.70 -8.59 7.80
CA GLU A 808 12.47 -7.42 8.66
C GLU A 808 12.89 -6.13 7.95
N SER A 809 13.52 -5.18 8.66
CA SER A 809 14.10 -3.97 8.09
C SER A 809 15.07 -4.29 6.95
N GLN A 810 14.80 -3.73 5.78
CA GLN A 810 15.59 -3.98 4.58
C GLN A 810 16.83 -3.08 4.52
N VAL A 811 17.83 -3.54 3.79
CA VAL A 811 19.07 -2.82 3.46
C VAL A 811 19.15 -2.61 1.95
N ALA A 812 19.97 -1.67 1.47
CA ALA A 812 20.17 -1.46 0.02
C ALA A 812 20.55 -2.77 -0.68
N GLY A 813 19.87 -3.12 -1.77
CA GLY A 813 20.00 -4.38 -2.49
C GLY A 813 19.20 -5.55 -1.91
N GLY A 814 18.48 -5.34 -0.80
CA GLY A 814 17.75 -6.38 -0.07
C GLY A 814 16.49 -6.89 -0.79
N ILE A 815 15.91 -6.09 -1.68
CA ILE A 815 14.70 -6.45 -2.43
C ILE A 815 15.05 -7.26 -3.70
N THR A 816 16.08 -6.87 -4.45
CA THR A 816 16.43 -7.48 -5.74
C THR A 816 17.43 -8.64 -5.64
N ARG A 817 18.03 -8.89 -4.46
CA ARG A 817 18.98 -9.99 -4.24
C ARG A 817 18.48 -11.38 -4.62
N TRP A 818 17.16 -11.57 -4.57
CA TRP A 818 16.47 -12.83 -4.85
C TRP A 818 16.33 -13.13 -6.35
N MET A 819 16.44 -12.10 -7.20
CA MET A 819 16.20 -12.24 -8.63
C MET A 819 17.35 -12.98 -9.33
N ALA A 820 17.12 -13.33 -10.59
CA ALA A 820 18.12 -13.94 -11.46
C ALA A 820 19.38 -13.07 -11.61
N ILE A 821 20.53 -13.74 -11.72
CA ILE A 821 21.82 -13.15 -12.06
C ILE A 821 22.42 -13.85 -13.29
N PRO A 822 22.59 -13.14 -14.41
CA PRO A 822 22.07 -11.80 -14.68
C PRO A 822 20.56 -11.79 -15.04
N TRP A 823 19.87 -10.66 -14.90
CA TRP A 823 18.41 -10.59 -15.17
C TRP A 823 17.99 -10.95 -16.60
N GLN A 824 18.89 -10.82 -17.59
CA GLN A 824 18.60 -11.11 -18.99
C GLN A 824 18.30 -12.59 -19.25
N THR A 825 18.92 -13.50 -18.47
CA THR A 825 18.69 -14.95 -18.63
C THR A 825 17.27 -15.32 -18.21
N ASP A 826 16.76 -14.68 -17.17
CA ASP A 826 15.37 -14.79 -16.74
C ASP A 826 14.43 -14.25 -17.82
N THR A 827 14.64 -13.01 -18.29
CA THR A 827 13.82 -12.40 -19.35
C THR A 827 13.71 -13.29 -20.60
N ALA A 828 14.78 -13.94 -21.03
CA ALA A 828 14.76 -14.85 -22.17
C ALA A 828 14.11 -16.22 -21.88
N SER A 829 13.96 -16.58 -20.60
CA SER A 829 13.36 -17.83 -20.13
C SER A 829 11.86 -17.69 -19.82
N CYS A 830 11.32 -16.47 -19.78
CA CYS A 830 9.90 -16.16 -19.54
C CYS A 830 9.01 -16.52 -20.75
N LYS A 831 8.88 -17.81 -21.07
CA LYS A 831 8.14 -18.30 -22.23
C LYS A 831 6.68 -18.64 -21.92
N ASP A 832 5.99 -19.14 -22.93
CA ASP A 832 4.63 -19.62 -22.93
C ASP A 832 4.52 -21.03 -23.53
N GLY A 833 3.40 -21.69 -23.27
CA GLY A 833 3.03 -22.94 -23.95
C GLY A 833 4.01 -24.10 -23.77
N TYR A 834 4.60 -24.28 -22.58
CA TYR A 834 5.56 -25.37 -22.36
C TYR A 834 5.00 -26.77 -22.69
N ASP A 835 3.69 -26.96 -22.50
CA ASP A 835 2.98 -28.15 -22.96
C ASP A 835 2.27 -27.87 -24.29
N ASN A 836 3.02 -28.02 -25.40
CA ASN A 836 2.49 -27.89 -26.76
C ASN A 836 1.35 -28.88 -27.09
N SER A 837 1.17 -29.94 -26.30
CA SER A 837 0.04 -30.87 -26.50
C SER A 837 -1.27 -30.32 -25.94
N TYR A 838 -1.19 -29.41 -24.96
CA TYR A 838 -2.31 -28.66 -24.45
C TYR A 838 -2.62 -27.43 -25.32
N ASP A 839 -1.69 -26.48 -25.38
CA ASP A 839 -1.77 -25.28 -26.21
C ASP A 839 -0.37 -24.66 -26.34
N PRO A 840 0.06 -24.22 -27.55
CA PRO A 840 1.40 -23.68 -27.77
C PRO A 840 1.60 -22.24 -27.27
N TYR A 841 0.55 -21.54 -26.81
CA TYR A 841 0.63 -20.14 -26.37
C TYR A 841 0.19 -19.92 -24.92
N ILE A 842 -0.47 -20.90 -24.29
CA ILE A 842 -0.92 -20.82 -22.90
C ILE A 842 -0.69 -22.14 -22.15
N PRO A 843 -0.44 -22.08 -20.82
CA PRO A 843 -0.25 -20.88 -20.01
C PRO A 843 1.03 -20.11 -20.38
N THR A 844 1.16 -18.88 -19.90
CA THR A 844 2.33 -18.01 -20.13
C THR A 844 2.86 -17.43 -18.81
N PHE A 845 4.14 -17.05 -18.75
CA PHE A 845 4.71 -16.38 -17.58
C PHE A 845 4.22 -14.93 -17.45
N TRP A 846 4.86 -13.99 -18.16
CA TRP A 846 4.67 -12.56 -17.93
C TRP A 846 4.57 -11.74 -19.23
N PRO A 847 3.57 -12.02 -20.09
CA PRO A 847 3.46 -11.40 -21.42
C PRO A 847 3.36 -9.86 -21.37
N ALA A 848 2.82 -9.31 -20.27
CA ALA A 848 2.70 -7.86 -20.08
C ALA A 848 4.04 -7.12 -19.97
N ARG A 849 5.14 -7.82 -19.72
CA ARG A 849 6.49 -7.24 -19.55
C ARG A 849 7.51 -7.87 -20.50
N VAL A 850 7.36 -9.17 -20.75
CA VAL A 850 8.13 -9.95 -21.72
C VAL A 850 7.14 -10.54 -22.74
N PRO A 851 6.84 -9.81 -23.84
CA PRO A 851 5.89 -10.28 -24.84
C PRO A 851 6.27 -11.64 -25.45
N ASN A 852 5.27 -12.48 -25.77
CA ASN A 852 5.46 -13.75 -26.46
C ASN A 852 5.22 -13.57 -27.97
N GLU A 853 3.98 -13.19 -28.32
CA GLU A 853 3.53 -13.00 -29.71
C GLU A 853 3.08 -11.56 -29.95
N ILE A 854 3.61 -10.95 -31.00
CA ILE A 854 3.46 -9.52 -31.27
C ILE A 854 2.94 -9.23 -32.69
N ILE A 855 2.48 -7.99 -32.88
CA ILE A 855 2.30 -7.37 -34.21
C ILE A 855 3.58 -6.60 -34.54
N THR A 856 4.21 -6.91 -35.66
CA THR A 856 5.39 -6.18 -36.12
C THR A 856 5.01 -4.88 -36.83
N TYR A 857 5.92 -3.91 -36.88
CA TYR A 857 5.74 -2.69 -37.68
C TYR A 857 5.45 -2.99 -39.17
N LYS A 858 6.06 -4.04 -39.71
CA LYS A 858 5.82 -4.49 -41.08
C LYS A 858 4.36 -4.92 -41.28
N GLN A 859 3.79 -5.68 -40.34
CA GLN A 859 2.38 -6.04 -40.37
C GLN A 859 1.47 -4.83 -40.23
N PHE A 860 1.79 -3.90 -39.34
CA PHE A 860 1.04 -2.64 -39.21
C PHE A 860 0.97 -1.89 -40.55
N LYS A 861 2.08 -1.78 -41.28
CA LYS A 861 2.09 -1.17 -42.62
C LYS A 861 1.26 -1.94 -43.64
N ALA A 862 1.36 -3.27 -43.64
CA ALA A 862 0.52 -4.11 -44.50
C ALA A 862 -0.98 -3.94 -44.19
N LEU A 863 -1.36 -3.82 -42.91
CA LEU A 863 -2.74 -3.54 -42.50
C LEU A 863 -3.24 -2.19 -43.01
N GLN A 864 -2.39 -1.15 -42.99
CA GLN A 864 -2.72 0.16 -43.59
C GLN A 864 -2.92 0.05 -45.11
N GLU A 865 -2.02 -0.61 -45.83
CA GLU A 865 -2.08 -0.77 -47.29
C GLU A 865 -3.32 -1.56 -47.74
N LYS A 866 -3.79 -2.50 -46.91
CA LYS A 866 -4.90 -3.41 -47.22
C LYS A 866 -6.25 -2.93 -46.69
N GLN A 867 -6.42 -1.68 -46.26
CA GLN A 867 -7.71 -1.13 -45.81
C GLN A 867 -8.88 -1.29 -46.78
N GLY A 868 -8.61 -1.50 -48.08
CA GLY A 868 -9.65 -1.84 -49.07
C GLY A 868 -10.09 -3.32 -49.12
N ASN A 869 -9.44 -4.23 -48.39
CA ASN A 869 -9.70 -5.67 -48.40
C ASN A 869 -9.81 -6.24 -46.97
N PRO A 870 -11.00 -6.20 -46.34
CA PRO A 870 -11.17 -6.59 -44.94
C PRO A 870 -10.80 -8.04 -44.62
N GLU A 871 -10.93 -8.97 -45.56
CA GLU A 871 -10.56 -10.38 -45.35
C GLU A 871 -9.05 -10.55 -45.24
N GLU A 872 -8.30 -9.93 -46.15
CA GLU A 872 -6.84 -9.93 -46.11
C GLU A 872 -6.31 -9.16 -44.89
N GLN A 873 -6.96 -8.06 -44.48
CA GLN A 873 -6.61 -7.39 -43.23
C GLN A 873 -6.78 -8.29 -42.01
N LEU A 874 -7.90 -9.02 -41.94
CA LEU A 874 -8.15 -9.93 -40.82
C LEU A 874 -7.12 -11.08 -40.81
N GLU A 875 -6.75 -11.60 -41.97
CA GLU A 875 -5.70 -12.62 -42.08
C GLU A 875 -4.35 -12.10 -41.57
N ILE A 876 -3.93 -10.91 -42.02
CA ILE A 876 -2.69 -10.26 -41.55
C ILE A 876 -2.74 -9.99 -40.05
N PHE A 877 -3.88 -9.53 -39.54
CA PHE A 877 -4.08 -9.24 -38.12
C PHE A 877 -4.06 -10.50 -37.25
N ASN A 878 -4.58 -11.63 -37.72
CA ASN A 878 -4.56 -12.87 -36.94
C ASN A 878 -3.19 -13.54 -36.91
N GLN A 879 -2.31 -13.21 -37.86
CA GLN A 879 -0.92 -13.62 -37.82
C GLN A 879 -0.17 -12.88 -36.70
N ARG A 880 0.61 -13.61 -35.91
CA ARG A 880 1.50 -13.06 -34.89
C ARG A 880 2.91 -13.62 -35.06
N PHE A 881 3.90 -12.85 -34.64
CA PHE A 881 5.32 -13.21 -34.70
C PHE A 881 5.89 -13.38 -33.30
N GLU A 882 6.81 -14.33 -33.13
CA GLU A 882 7.51 -14.53 -31.86
C GLU A 882 8.41 -13.32 -31.57
N TRP A 883 8.27 -12.74 -30.38
CA TRP A 883 8.99 -11.53 -29.97
C TRP A 883 10.51 -11.73 -29.93
N LEU A 884 10.98 -12.93 -29.59
CA LEU A 884 12.40 -13.28 -29.54
C LEU A 884 13.06 -13.36 -30.94
N GLU A 885 12.29 -13.41 -32.04
CA GLU A 885 12.85 -13.38 -33.40
C GLU A 885 13.60 -12.08 -33.71
N ASP A 886 13.37 -11.02 -32.93
CA ASP A 886 14.10 -9.75 -33.03
C ASP A 886 15.54 -9.84 -32.50
N LEU A 887 15.92 -10.94 -31.83
CA LEU A 887 17.31 -11.21 -31.47
C LEU A 887 18.14 -11.62 -32.70
N PRO A 888 19.46 -11.38 -32.70
CA PRO A 888 20.34 -11.81 -33.79
C PRO A 888 20.21 -13.30 -34.10
N GLY A 889 20.12 -13.65 -35.38
CA GLY A 889 19.92 -15.04 -35.82
C GLY A 889 18.49 -15.55 -35.71
N LYS A 890 17.53 -14.69 -35.30
CA LYS A 890 16.08 -14.97 -35.25
C LYS A 890 15.75 -16.27 -34.51
N PRO A 891 16.19 -16.41 -33.25
CA PRO A 891 15.87 -17.60 -32.50
C PRO A 891 14.35 -17.70 -32.30
N THR A 892 13.86 -18.92 -32.37
CA THR A 892 12.48 -19.27 -32.00
C THR A 892 12.46 -19.97 -30.64
N ILE A 893 11.27 -20.23 -30.09
CA ILE A 893 11.11 -21.00 -28.85
C ILE A 893 11.80 -22.38 -28.89
N TYR A 894 12.01 -22.94 -30.09
CA TYR A 894 12.66 -24.23 -30.36
C TYR A 894 14.19 -24.15 -30.53
N SER A 895 14.74 -22.94 -30.53
CA SER A 895 16.19 -22.75 -30.61
C SER A 895 16.88 -23.21 -29.32
N PRO A 896 18.17 -23.61 -29.35
CA PRO A 896 18.88 -24.05 -28.16
C PRO A 896 18.80 -23.04 -27.02
N TYR A 897 18.35 -23.50 -25.84
CA TYR A 897 18.07 -22.63 -24.69
C TYR A 897 19.21 -21.66 -24.35
N GLN A 898 20.43 -22.19 -24.25
CA GLN A 898 21.63 -21.41 -23.91
C GLN A 898 21.96 -20.34 -24.96
N GLU A 899 21.61 -20.56 -26.23
CA GLU A 899 21.81 -19.57 -27.29
C GLU A 899 20.90 -18.35 -27.08
N ILE A 900 19.63 -18.58 -26.71
CA ILE A 900 18.64 -17.51 -26.52
C ILE A 900 19.04 -16.63 -25.33
N ILE A 901 19.33 -17.23 -24.17
CA ILE A 901 19.66 -16.46 -22.96
C ILE A 901 20.93 -15.64 -23.13
N ASN A 902 21.97 -16.18 -23.79
CA ASN A 902 23.23 -15.46 -24.00
C ASN A 902 23.11 -14.36 -25.08
N LYS A 903 22.21 -14.51 -26.07
CA LYS A 903 21.87 -13.43 -26.99
C LYS A 903 21.15 -12.29 -26.27
N MET A 904 20.20 -12.60 -25.38
CA MET A 904 19.50 -11.58 -24.60
C MET A 904 20.48 -10.79 -23.71
N ILE A 905 21.48 -11.42 -23.10
CA ILE A 905 22.53 -10.72 -22.32
C ILE A 905 23.21 -9.60 -23.13
N THR A 906 23.47 -9.84 -24.41
CA THR A 906 24.26 -8.94 -25.26
C THR A 906 23.43 -8.02 -26.16
N HIS A 907 22.16 -8.36 -26.40
CA HIS A 907 21.28 -7.70 -27.36
C HIS A 907 19.87 -7.47 -26.80
N PHE A 908 19.72 -7.30 -25.47
CA PHE A 908 18.41 -7.01 -24.86
C PHE A 908 17.72 -5.77 -25.46
N ASP A 909 18.48 -4.87 -26.08
CA ASP A 909 17.95 -3.69 -26.74
C ASP A 909 17.44 -3.95 -28.16
N SER A 910 17.65 -5.13 -28.76
CA SER A 910 17.22 -5.41 -30.13
C SER A 910 15.73 -5.74 -30.25
N VAL A 911 15.17 -6.39 -29.22
CA VAL A 911 13.77 -6.84 -29.17
C VAL A 911 12.77 -5.68 -29.15
N GLY A 912 11.62 -5.83 -29.82
CA GLY A 912 10.66 -4.75 -29.99
C GLY A 912 10.00 -4.24 -28.70
N THR A 913 9.76 -2.94 -28.63
CA THR A 913 8.87 -2.33 -27.60
C THR A 913 7.47 -2.19 -28.17
N VAL A 914 6.46 -2.78 -27.52
CA VAL A 914 5.06 -2.82 -27.96
C VAL A 914 4.35 -1.52 -27.57
N LEU A 915 3.91 -0.76 -28.58
CA LEU A 915 3.35 0.59 -28.41
C LEU A 915 2.09 0.81 -29.25
N PRO A 916 1.15 1.67 -28.79
CA PRO A 916 -0.07 1.94 -29.53
C PRO A 916 0.20 2.70 -30.83
N MET A 917 -0.45 2.28 -31.92
CA MET A 917 -0.43 2.92 -33.22
C MET A 917 -1.84 2.92 -33.83
N LYS A 918 -2.27 4.05 -34.38
CA LYS A 918 -3.56 4.18 -35.08
C LYS A 918 -3.43 3.91 -36.56
N LEU A 919 -4.41 3.22 -37.14
CA LEU A 919 -4.61 3.13 -38.58
C LEU A 919 -5.16 4.47 -39.13
N ASP A 920 -4.87 4.81 -40.38
CA ASP A 920 -5.24 6.12 -40.96
C ASP A 920 -6.76 6.24 -41.20
N GLU A 921 -7.36 7.36 -40.75
CA GLU A 921 -8.82 7.62 -40.79
C GLU A 921 -9.37 7.96 -42.18
N THR A 922 -8.53 8.33 -43.15
CA THR A 922 -8.99 8.79 -44.49
C THR A 922 -9.60 7.70 -45.37
N ILE A 923 -9.61 6.44 -44.92
CA ILE A 923 -10.11 5.28 -45.66
C ILE A 923 -11.16 4.49 -44.84
N THR A 924 -11.36 4.80 -43.55
CA THR A 924 -12.20 4.02 -42.61
C THR A 924 -13.69 4.38 -42.61
N ASN A 925 -14.18 5.10 -43.62
CA ASN A 925 -15.60 5.50 -43.75
C ASN A 925 -16.58 4.36 -44.11
N ASN A 926 -16.20 3.09 -43.89
CA ASN A 926 -17.07 1.95 -44.11
C ASN A 926 -17.23 1.16 -42.80
N ASP A 927 -18.47 0.89 -42.40
CA ASP A 927 -18.91 0.01 -41.29
C ASP A 927 -18.43 -1.48 -41.41
N ASN A 928 -17.37 -1.74 -42.17
CA ASN A 928 -16.88 -3.06 -42.57
C ASN A 928 -15.43 -3.35 -42.12
N THR A 929 -14.87 -2.58 -41.18
CA THR A 929 -13.52 -2.83 -40.65
C THR A 929 -13.48 -4.12 -39.83
N LYS A 930 -12.63 -5.08 -40.23
CA LYS A 930 -12.44 -6.38 -39.55
C LYS A 930 -11.24 -6.39 -38.59
N VAL A 931 -10.71 -5.22 -38.20
CA VAL A 931 -9.57 -5.09 -37.27
C VAL A 931 -9.75 -3.84 -36.38
N PRO A 932 -9.12 -3.76 -35.20
CA PRO A 932 -9.16 -2.56 -34.36
C PRO A 932 -8.49 -1.34 -35.00
N ASP A 933 -9.03 -0.14 -34.76
CA ASP A 933 -8.46 1.13 -35.25
C ASP A 933 -7.12 1.49 -34.60
N THR A 934 -6.96 1.09 -33.33
CA THR A 934 -5.71 1.23 -32.58
C THR A 934 -5.13 -0.15 -32.31
N LEU A 935 -3.93 -0.38 -32.83
CA LEU A 935 -3.16 -1.60 -32.68
C LEU A 935 -2.02 -1.36 -31.69
N GLN A 936 -1.55 -2.40 -31.02
CA GLN A 936 -0.29 -2.37 -30.27
C GLN A 936 0.79 -3.05 -31.11
N VAL A 937 1.83 -2.30 -31.46
CA VAL A 937 2.83 -2.67 -32.47
C VAL A 937 4.21 -2.67 -31.86
N ALA A 938 4.96 -3.75 -32.05
CA ALA A 938 6.34 -3.85 -31.62
C ALA A 938 7.27 -3.03 -32.53
N LEU A 939 8.00 -2.10 -31.93
CA LEU A 939 9.01 -1.26 -32.59
C LEU A 939 10.40 -1.68 -32.16
N THR A 940 11.17 -2.22 -33.10
CA THR A 940 12.57 -2.61 -32.90
C THR A 940 13.51 -1.43 -33.09
N SER A 941 14.76 -1.58 -32.63
CA SER A 941 15.83 -0.58 -32.83
C SER A 941 15.94 -0.15 -34.30
N SER A 942 15.92 -1.10 -35.23
CA SER A 942 16.04 -0.83 -36.67
C SER A 942 14.88 0.00 -37.21
N TYR A 943 13.64 -0.32 -36.83
CA TYR A 943 12.47 0.45 -37.28
C TYR A 943 12.42 1.83 -36.64
N THR A 944 12.74 1.96 -35.35
CA THR A 944 12.81 3.28 -34.70
C THR A 944 13.80 4.20 -35.40
N LYS A 945 15.00 3.70 -35.76
CA LYS A 945 15.97 4.46 -36.56
C LYS A 945 15.39 4.90 -37.90
N ILE A 946 14.82 3.99 -38.67
CA ILE A 946 14.26 4.26 -40.00
C ILE A 946 13.11 5.29 -39.92
N ILE A 947 12.18 5.10 -38.99
CA ILE A 947 11.04 6.01 -38.83
C ILE A 947 11.51 7.40 -38.42
N ASN A 948 12.50 7.51 -37.52
CA ASN A 948 13.06 8.80 -37.13
C ASN A 948 13.75 9.51 -38.31
N ILE A 949 14.43 8.78 -39.19
CA ILE A 949 15.01 9.31 -40.43
C ILE A 949 13.88 9.83 -41.34
N ILE A 950 12.84 9.03 -41.59
CA ILE A 950 11.70 9.41 -42.43
C ILE A 950 10.97 10.64 -41.86
N LEU A 951 10.74 10.69 -40.54
CA LEU A 951 10.08 11.82 -39.89
C LEU A 951 10.94 13.08 -39.96
N LYS A 952 12.27 12.97 -39.81
CA LYS A 952 13.20 14.09 -39.99
C LYS A 952 13.16 14.62 -41.43
N GLU A 953 13.21 13.74 -42.42
CA GLU A 953 13.10 14.12 -43.83
C GLU A 953 11.74 14.72 -44.17
N THR A 954 10.65 14.16 -43.64
CA THR A 954 9.28 14.65 -43.87
C THR A 954 9.08 16.00 -43.22
N ARG A 955 9.57 16.20 -41.99
CA ARG A 955 9.56 17.50 -41.30
C ARG A 955 10.41 18.52 -42.04
N GLN A 956 11.59 18.14 -42.54
CA GLN A 956 12.42 19.00 -43.36
C GLN A 956 11.71 19.36 -44.67
N LYS A 957 11.11 18.39 -45.37
CA LYS A 957 10.29 18.62 -46.57
C LYS A 957 9.06 19.48 -46.28
N LEU A 958 8.44 19.37 -45.10
CA LEU A 958 7.33 20.22 -44.68
C LEU A 958 7.79 21.64 -44.37
N ILE A 959 8.94 21.80 -43.72
CA ILE A 959 9.57 23.10 -43.48
C ILE A 959 9.97 23.74 -44.82
N ASP A 960 10.57 22.98 -45.72
CA ASP A 960 10.96 23.42 -47.05
C ASP A 960 9.73 23.74 -47.91
N LYS A 961 8.62 23.00 -47.74
CA LYS A 961 7.33 23.24 -48.40
C LYS A 961 6.62 24.45 -47.82
N VAL A 962 6.58 24.64 -46.50
CA VAL A 962 5.99 25.82 -45.85
C VAL A 962 6.84 27.07 -46.10
N ALA A 963 8.17 26.92 -46.15
CA ALA A 963 9.09 27.96 -46.59
C ALA A 963 8.87 28.25 -48.09
N LYS A 964 8.71 27.22 -48.94
CA LYS A 964 8.31 27.39 -50.34
C LYS A 964 6.94 28.06 -50.46
N ASP A 965 5.95 27.70 -49.67
CA ASP A 965 4.59 28.22 -49.74
C ASP A 965 4.56 29.67 -49.26
N LYS A 966 5.32 30.03 -48.22
CA LYS A 966 5.55 31.44 -47.82
C LYS A 966 6.37 32.22 -48.84
N VAL A 967 7.36 31.60 -49.48
CA VAL A 967 8.14 32.19 -50.57
C VAL A 967 7.26 32.34 -51.82
N ILE A 968 6.37 31.39 -52.11
CA ILE A 968 5.36 31.44 -53.17
C ILE A 968 4.30 32.48 -52.82
N GLU A 969 3.92 32.68 -51.57
CA GLU A 969 3.02 33.76 -51.13
C GLU A 969 3.68 35.14 -51.29
N ILE A 970 4.98 35.25 -51.01
CA ILE A 970 5.79 36.46 -51.24
C ILE A 970 6.02 36.72 -52.75
N ILE A 971 6.18 35.66 -53.56
CA ILE A 971 6.35 35.71 -55.02
C ILE A 971 5.00 35.93 -55.74
N SER A 972 3.90 35.35 -55.25
CA SER A 972 2.54 35.49 -55.81
C SER A 972 1.97 36.88 -55.58
N ASN A 973 2.43 37.58 -54.53
CA ASN A 973 2.15 39.00 -54.35
C ASN A 973 3.00 39.91 -55.25
N ASN A 974 3.95 39.39 -56.04
CA ASN A 974 4.87 40.21 -56.83
C ASN A 974 5.08 39.83 -58.31
N VAL A 975 4.54 38.73 -58.86
CA VAL A 975 4.72 38.44 -60.31
C VAL A 975 3.47 37.86 -60.97
N LEU A 976 2.95 38.66 -61.92
CA LEU A 976 1.93 38.34 -62.93
C LEU A 976 2.27 37.12 -63.81
N ASN A 977 1.22 36.45 -64.28
CA ASN A 977 1.12 35.64 -65.51
C ASN A 977 2.08 34.44 -65.70
N SER A 978 1.55 33.21 -65.62
CA SER A 978 1.30 32.34 -66.79
C SER A 978 1.23 30.84 -66.45
N SER A 979 0.23 30.20 -67.07
CA SER A 979 0.03 28.81 -67.50
C SER A 979 1.02 27.66 -67.18
N ARG A 980 0.40 26.53 -66.79
CA ARG A 980 0.76 25.09 -66.99
C ARG A 980 2.00 24.55 -66.28
N LEU A 981 1.84 23.44 -65.55
CA LEU A 981 2.77 22.30 -65.56
C LEU A 981 2.10 21.04 -64.97
N GLN A 982 2.04 19.98 -65.80
CA GLN A 982 1.77 18.60 -65.42
C GLN A 982 2.98 18.06 -64.64
N ILE A 983 2.74 17.23 -63.62
CA ILE A 983 3.80 16.57 -62.85
C ILE A 983 4.25 15.32 -63.61
N ASP A 984 5.58 15.22 -63.77
CA ASP A 984 6.34 14.28 -64.60
C ASP A 984 6.44 12.87 -63.97
N GLU A 985 6.14 11.84 -64.76
CA GLU A 985 6.25 10.42 -64.42
C GLU A 985 7.70 9.96 -64.15
N GLY A 986 8.72 10.74 -64.55
CA GLY A 986 10.13 10.45 -64.31
C GLY A 986 10.54 10.46 -62.84
N ILE A 987 9.98 11.39 -62.04
CA ILE A 987 10.32 11.56 -60.61
C ILE A 987 9.82 10.37 -59.77
N LYS A 988 8.74 9.72 -60.20
CA LYS A 988 8.18 8.55 -59.51
C LYS A 988 9.08 7.32 -59.68
N LYS A 989 9.67 7.14 -60.87
CA LYS A 989 10.60 6.03 -61.16
C LYS A 989 11.97 6.20 -60.51
N GLU A 990 12.42 7.43 -60.31
CA GLU A 990 13.71 7.71 -59.68
C GLU A 990 13.66 7.49 -58.15
N ALA A 991 12.51 7.78 -57.52
CA ALA A 991 12.25 7.45 -56.11
C ALA A 991 12.19 5.93 -55.84
N GLU A 992 11.63 5.15 -56.76
CA GLU A 992 11.60 3.68 -56.68
C GLU A 992 13.00 3.03 -56.88
N HIS A 993 13.92 3.74 -57.55
CA HIS A 993 15.30 3.29 -57.75
C HIS A 993 16.19 3.56 -56.53
N ILE A 994 16.03 4.71 -55.88
CA ILE A 994 16.84 5.13 -54.71
C ILE A 994 16.55 4.27 -53.47
N LEU A 995 15.33 3.74 -53.32
CA LEU A 995 14.94 2.85 -52.21
C LEU A 995 15.64 1.48 -52.21
N ASN A 996 16.40 1.14 -53.26
CA ASN A 996 16.90 -0.22 -53.47
C ASN A 996 18.44 -0.38 -53.44
N ASN A 997 19.25 0.62 -53.05
CA ASN A 997 20.73 0.43 -53.05
C ASN A 997 21.48 1.16 -51.91
N SER A 998 22.30 0.42 -51.14
CA SER A 998 22.77 0.79 -49.79
C SER A 998 23.92 1.80 -49.69
N GLU A 999 24.54 2.20 -50.80
CA GLU A 999 25.79 3.00 -50.78
C GLU A 999 25.55 4.53 -50.70
N ALA A 1000 24.35 5.00 -51.07
CA ALA A 1000 23.99 6.43 -50.97
C ALA A 1000 23.65 6.88 -49.53
N LEU A 1001 23.30 5.94 -48.65
CA LEU A 1001 22.90 6.19 -47.27
C LEU A 1001 24.09 6.64 -46.39
N GLU A 1002 25.30 6.12 -46.65
CA GLU A 1002 26.52 6.50 -45.92
C GLU A 1002 26.97 7.94 -46.20
N ASN A 1003 26.74 8.44 -47.42
CA ASN A 1003 27.10 9.80 -47.81
C ASN A 1003 26.15 10.87 -47.23
N LEU A 1004 24.92 10.48 -46.88
CA LEU A 1004 23.94 11.37 -46.24
C LEU A 1004 24.20 11.53 -44.74
N LEU A 1005 24.70 10.47 -44.10
CA LEU A 1005 25.01 10.43 -42.67
C LEU A 1005 26.18 11.37 -42.29
N SER A 1006 27.17 11.56 -43.16
CA SER A 1006 28.31 12.45 -42.91
C SER A 1006 27.94 13.95 -42.93
N LYS A 1007 27.00 14.35 -43.79
CA LYS A 1007 26.50 15.74 -43.88
C LYS A 1007 25.57 16.11 -42.73
N VAL A 1008 24.95 15.12 -42.09
CA VAL A 1008 24.00 15.32 -41.00
C VAL A 1008 24.70 15.59 -39.65
N GLN A 1009 25.94 15.14 -39.48
CA GLN A 1009 26.74 15.41 -38.28
C GLN A 1009 27.15 16.89 -38.16
N GLU A 1010 27.29 17.60 -39.28
CA GLU A 1010 27.74 19.01 -39.31
C GLU A 1010 26.64 20.02 -38.95
N MET A 1011 25.36 19.64 -39.07
CA MET A 1011 24.22 20.57 -38.93
C MET A 1011 23.54 20.55 -37.54
N ASN A 1012 23.95 19.65 -36.63
CA ASN A 1012 23.22 19.38 -35.39
C ASN A 1012 23.64 20.27 -34.19
N GLU A 1013 24.61 21.18 -34.36
CA GLU A 1013 25.14 21.98 -33.25
C GLU A 1013 24.34 23.25 -32.93
N ASN A 1014 23.33 23.65 -33.70
CA ASN A 1014 22.88 25.05 -33.66
C ASN A 1014 21.49 25.41 -33.11
N LEU A 1015 20.58 24.50 -32.70
CA LEU A 1015 19.23 24.97 -32.34
C LEU A 1015 18.55 24.22 -31.17
N GLN A 1016 18.49 24.89 -30.02
CA GLN A 1016 17.52 24.69 -28.93
C GLN A 1016 16.78 26.01 -28.61
N ILE A 1017 15.56 25.89 -28.05
CA ILE A 1017 14.83 26.77 -27.09
C ILE A 1017 13.40 27.27 -27.51
N GLU A 1018 12.38 26.77 -26.75
CA GLU A 1018 11.15 27.36 -26.10
C GLU A 1018 10.13 28.27 -26.86
N TYR A 1019 8.85 28.59 -26.48
CA TYR A 1019 7.89 28.55 -25.32
C TYR A 1019 6.46 28.86 -25.90
N VAL A 1020 5.29 28.26 -25.53
CA VAL A 1020 4.29 28.50 -24.42
C VAL A 1020 3.15 29.58 -24.59
N LYS A 1021 1.87 29.13 -24.39
CA LYS A 1021 0.62 29.74 -23.78
C LYS A 1021 -0.24 30.83 -24.52
N PRO A 1022 -1.44 31.26 -24.01
CA PRO A 1022 -2.55 30.65 -23.21
C PRO A 1022 -4.01 31.12 -23.58
N ASN A 1023 -5.02 30.56 -22.89
CA ASN A 1023 -6.30 31.17 -22.39
C ASN A 1023 -7.59 30.46 -22.83
N GLU A 1024 -8.35 29.90 -21.87
CA GLU A 1024 -9.71 30.36 -21.50
C GLU A 1024 -10.30 29.54 -20.33
N LYS A 1025 -11.12 30.20 -19.50
CA LYS A 1025 -11.75 29.68 -18.27
C LYS A 1025 -13.13 29.08 -18.55
N ILE A 1026 -13.47 27.91 -17.99
CA ILE A 1026 -14.86 27.45 -17.83
C ILE A 1026 -15.07 26.84 -16.42
N VAL A 1027 -16.24 27.14 -15.87
CA VAL A 1027 -16.73 26.88 -14.50
C VAL A 1027 -16.80 25.37 -14.17
N THR A 1028 -16.42 25.02 -12.94
CA THR A 1028 -16.03 23.67 -12.49
C THR A 1028 -17.18 22.75 -12.09
N ILE A 1029 -17.06 21.47 -12.45
CA ILE A 1029 -17.92 20.34 -12.04
C ILE A 1029 -17.99 20.14 -10.51
N HIS A 1030 -17.08 20.71 -9.72
CA HIS A 1030 -17.06 20.53 -8.26
C HIS A 1030 -17.79 21.62 -7.46
N GLU A 1031 -18.65 22.40 -8.13
CA GLU A 1031 -19.83 22.93 -7.45
C GLU A 1031 -20.89 21.81 -7.21
N ARG A 1032 -20.71 20.60 -7.81
CA ARG A 1032 -21.59 19.44 -7.60
C ARG A 1032 -21.05 18.36 -6.65
N PHE A 1033 -19.74 18.20 -6.47
CA PHE A 1033 -19.20 17.17 -5.56
C PHE A 1033 -19.48 17.48 -4.07
N ARG A 1034 -19.71 18.75 -3.71
CA ARG A 1034 -20.21 19.13 -2.37
C ARG A 1034 -21.61 18.56 -2.04
N ARG A 1035 -22.43 18.20 -3.04
CA ARG A 1035 -23.78 17.66 -2.81
C ARG A 1035 -23.83 16.15 -2.56
N ARG A 1036 -22.74 15.40 -2.75
CA ARG A 1036 -22.77 13.91 -2.77
C ARG A 1036 -22.30 13.22 -1.49
N PHE A 1037 -21.86 13.98 -0.49
CA PHE A 1037 -21.58 13.47 0.87
C PHE A 1037 -22.69 13.83 1.87
N ASN A 1038 -23.87 14.22 1.37
CA ASN A 1038 -25.06 14.47 2.18
C ASN A 1038 -26.38 14.03 1.49
N SER A 1039 -26.33 12.91 0.77
CA SER A 1039 -27.51 12.16 0.35
C SER A 1039 -27.26 10.67 0.50
#